data_AF-A0A3M8C2K2-F1
#
_entry.id   AF-A0A3M8C2K2-F1
#
_cell.length_a   1.000
_cell.length_b   1.000
_cell.length_c   1.000
_cell.angle_alpha   90.00
_cell.angle_beta   90.00
_cell.angle_gamma   90.00
#
_symmetry.space_group_name_H-M   'P 1'
#
loop_
_entity.id
_entity.type
_entity.pdbx_description
1 polymer ?
#
loop_
_entity_poly.entity_id
_entity_poly.type
_entity_poly.pdbx_seq_one_letter_code
_entity_poly.pdbx_strand_id
1 'polypeptide(L)'
;MWWIQLKRNRLMAKGSGADTSSLENAAHLLIVHAANVSRACVKLADCVGERAFHNMGMAVDTVQLRKHLEWFGWLHDLGKANSHFQSILIHSGHPTTVQMLRHEAVSGILMNLEPNLCKWLHLFPDDTRYLLLSAVVGHHIKFDRGVTARPSTEMQVLTSNPEWLEILQEISSHFQLPDPVPSSQNLVMSFTKRDLALRAADELTKLQRELEKWALKFRTNNDVKKRLALTKTLGIAGDVVASALGELGQSADEIEEYIDDHLVGTGLTQTDLDELLEKSMRSHGKAISLRSFQKEAATSTSTVTLIEAGCGSGKSLAAYLWAKSWCRSHPGRLFFCMPTMGTATEQYLDYALHGDVGAKLIHSKANVDLERIRTLLADQVEEDGLDASERFHKQQDVVESLAIWSTPLVVCTVDTVLGLLVNSRRALYSFPAIMNGLFVIDEIHALDERMFKLLLAFLKYFPNLPVLLMTASLPDWKKQLLYQVRNDLHVISGPQELEELQRYQLVQDVQSEEVQSWIRQTLADGGKVLWVRNQVEWAMETYRECQKLFPECDVEVYHSRFRYKDRSERHRKVIDQFKEHNKPIILVATQVAEMSLDLSADLLISDIAPIPALIQRLGRVNRRATPDQTVLPKPALILPLEGNNCNPYKEEELKCAQAWIASLIQLNRTISQKDLKEISAMHEQERKISLTEVEQIANFFSGMWETSPHSLREPGYTVPVLLESDVFAYRRENGKEPHRDWIREHEIQMPIRKEIFLWQKVRGIPVAPTGAIQYNFDVMTSRGEGATWSIN
;
A
#
# COMPACT_ATOMS: atom_id res chain seq x y z
N MET A 1 8.38 -18.40 44.83
CA MET A 1 7.44 -19.54 44.67
C MET A 1 5.98 -19.12 44.90
N TRP A 2 5.65 -18.34 45.94
CA TRP A 2 4.27 -17.85 46.17
C TRP A 2 3.71 -16.97 45.01
N TRP A 3 4.55 -16.10 44.44
CA TRP A 3 4.22 -15.29 43.24
C TRP A 3 4.04 -16.09 41.94
N ILE A 4 4.59 -17.31 41.83
CA ILE A 4 4.44 -18.18 40.66
C ILE A 4 3.10 -18.94 40.73
N GLN A 5 2.55 -19.16 41.93
CA GLN A 5 1.21 -19.70 42.13
C GLN A 5 0.10 -18.69 41.81
N LEU A 6 0.29 -17.40 42.12
CA LEU A 6 -0.62 -16.32 41.70
C LEU A 6 -0.73 -16.18 40.17
N LYS A 7 0.35 -16.46 39.41
CA LYS A 7 0.33 -16.48 37.94
C LYS A 7 -0.45 -17.66 37.33
N ARG A 8 -0.71 -18.75 38.06
CA ARG A 8 -1.29 -19.97 37.46
C ARG A 8 -2.80 -19.92 37.21
N ASN A 9 -3.51 -19.01 37.88
CA ASN A 9 -4.96 -18.89 37.73
C ASN A 9 -5.41 -17.72 36.85
N ARG A 10 -4.49 -16.81 36.48
CA ARG A 10 -4.86 -15.65 35.66
C ARG A 10 -4.86 -15.97 34.18
N LEU A 11 -5.89 -15.52 33.47
CA LEU A 11 -6.02 -15.63 32.01
C LEU A 11 -5.49 -14.34 31.38
N MET A 12 -4.39 -14.45 30.64
CA MET A 12 -3.71 -13.31 30.03
C MET A 12 -4.03 -13.23 28.52
N ALA A 13 -4.28 -12.03 28.02
CA ALA A 13 -4.37 -11.75 26.58
C ALA A 13 -3.00 -11.45 25.95
N LYS A 14 -2.05 -10.91 26.74
CA LYS A 14 -0.70 -10.49 26.32
C LYS A 14 0.36 -10.84 27.37
N GLY A 15 1.62 -10.94 26.93
CA GLY A 15 2.78 -11.24 27.78
C GLY A 15 3.53 -9.97 28.19
N SER A 16 4.17 -9.97 29.36
CA SER A 16 5.09 -8.89 29.76
C SER A 16 6.37 -8.96 28.91
N GLY A 17 6.87 -7.83 28.43
CA GLY A 17 8.19 -7.73 27.80
C GLY A 17 9.32 -8.21 28.73
N ALA A 18 10.56 -8.26 28.23
CA ALA A 18 11.73 -8.75 28.98
C ALA A 18 12.00 -7.99 30.30
N ASP A 19 11.43 -6.79 30.47
CA ASP A 19 11.41 -6.07 31.74
C ASP A 19 10.32 -6.59 32.68
N THR A 20 10.77 -7.37 33.66
CA THR A 20 9.97 -8.01 34.72
C THR A 20 9.31 -7.03 35.70
N SER A 21 9.50 -5.72 35.55
CA SER A 21 8.81 -4.67 36.32
C SER A 21 7.40 -4.34 35.81
N SER A 22 7.03 -4.75 34.58
CA SER A 22 5.75 -4.43 33.93
C SER A 22 4.59 -5.41 34.23
N LEU A 23 4.77 -6.34 35.17
CA LEU A 23 3.83 -7.43 35.47
C LEU A 23 2.50 -6.99 36.11
N GLU A 24 2.32 -5.70 36.36
CA GLU A 24 1.12 -5.09 36.97
C GLU A 24 0.14 -4.47 35.95
N ASN A 25 0.41 -4.54 34.65
CA ASN A 25 -0.51 -3.95 33.68
C ASN A 25 -1.81 -4.78 33.57
N ALA A 26 -2.85 -4.33 34.27
CA ALA A 26 -4.18 -4.93 34.28
C ALA A 26 -4.79 -5.05 32.87
N ALA A 27 -4.37 -4.19 31.91
CA ALA A 27 -4.80 -4.26 30.52
C ALA A 27 -4.38 -5.56 29.81
N HIS A 28 -3.43 -6.31 30.35
CA HIS A 28 -3.00 -7.60 29.79
C HIS A 28 -3.89 -8.78 30.21
N LEU A 29 -4.85 -8.58 31.12
CA LEU A 29 -5.81 -9.61 31.49
C LEU A 29 -6.82 -9.82 30.36
N LEU A 30 -7.22 -11.07 30.15
CA LEU A 30 -8.13 -11.42 29.08
C LEU A 30 -9.49 -10.72 29.23
N ILE A 31 -10.02 -10.65 30.44
CA ILE A 31 -11.28 -9.95 30.75
C ILE A 31 -11.20 -8.45 30.46
N VAL A 32 -10.14 -7.78 30.93
CA VAL A 32 -9.93 -6.34 30.74
C VAL A 32 -9.69 -6.02 29.26
N HIS A 33 -8.89 -6.83 28.58
CA HIS A 33 -8.65 -6.67 27.15
C HIS A 33 -9.95 -6.82 26.34
N ALA A 34 -10.75 -7.87 26.59
CA ALA A 34 -12.03 -8.07 25.91
C ALA A 34 -13.00 -6.90 26.15
N ALA A 35 -13.07 -6.38 27.38
CA ALA A 35 -13.86 -5.20 27.72
C ALA A 35 -13.37 -3.95 26.97
N ASN A 36 -12.06 -3.69 26.96
CA ASN A 36 -11.46 -2.56 26.26
C ASN A 36 -11.70 -2.64 24.75
N VAL A 37 -11.57 -3.83 24.14
CA VAL A 37 -11.88 -4.03 22.72
C VAL A 37 -13.36 -3.79 22.45
N SER A 38 -14.27 -4.29 23.30
CA SER A 38 -15.71 -4.06 23.16
C SER A 38 -16.05 -2.56 23.19
N ARG A 39 -15.51 -1.82 24.17
CA ARG A 39 -15.65 -0.35 24.26
C ARG A 39 -15.09 0.37 23.03
N ALA A 40 -13.86 0.03 22.61
CA ALA A 40 -13.25 0.60 21.41
C ALA A 40 -14.09 0.33 20.15
N CYS A 41 -14.62 -0.89 20.00
CA CYS A 41 -15.45 -1.27 18.86
C CYS A 41 -16.77 -0.48 18.83
N VAL A 42 -17.42 -0.31 19.99
CA VAL A 42 -18.63 0.53 20.11
C VAL A 42 -18.32 1.98 19.77
N LYS A 43 -17.23 2.52 20.30
CA LYS A 43 -16.78 3.89 20.00
C LYS A 43 -16.52 4.10 18.51
N LEU A 44 -15.84 3.16 17.85
CA LEU A 44 -15.62 3.18 16.41
C LEU A 44 -16.93 3.10 15.61
N ALA A 45 -17.90 2.32 16.07
CA ALA A 45 -19.23 2.24 15.47
C ALA A 45 -19.96 3.59 15.54
N ASP A 46 -19.90 4.25 16.69
CA ASP A 46 -20.52 5.55 16.93
C ASP A 46 -19.83 6.65 16.09
N CYS A 47 -18.50 6.64 16.00
CA CYS A 47 -17.74 7.68 15.29
C CYS A 47 -17.69 7.53 13.77
N VAL A 48 -17.68 6.29 13.24
CA VAL A 48 -17.45 6.03 11.80
C VAL A 48 -18.58 5.23 11.15
N GLY A 49 -19.44 4.56 11.92
CA GLY A 49 -20.43 3.61 11.40
C GLY A 49 -21.38 4.23 10.37
N GLU A 50 -21.98 5.38 10.67
CA GLU A 50 -22.89 6.08 9.76
C GLU A 50 -22.19 6.45 8.45
N ARG A 51 -21.00 7.04 8.54
CA ARG A 51 -20.20 7.42 7.38
C ARG A 51 -19.79 6.20 6.56
N ALA A 52 -19.42 5.10 7.21
CA ALA A 52 -19.08 3.85 6.53
C ALA A 52 -20.29 3.28 5.77
N PHE A 53 -21.48 3.22 6.38
CA PHE A 53 -22.70 2.80 5.69
C PHE A 53 -23.01 3.70 4.48
N HIS A 54 -22.97 5.02 4.67
CA HIS A 54 -23.16 5.99 3.60
C HIS A 54 -22.16 5.76 2.47
N ASN A 55 -20.86 5.72 2.77
CA ASN A 55 -19.78 5.54 1.80
C ASN A 55 -19.89 4.23 1.03
N MET A 56 -20.37 3.16 1.67
CA MET A 56 -20.62 1.86 1.06
C MET A 56 -21.96 1.79 0.31
N GLY A 57 -22.75 2.87 0.27
CA GLY A 57 -24.06 2.91 -0.40
C GLY A 57 -25.08 1.95 0.25
N MET A 58 -25.07 1.85 1.57
CA MET A 58 -25.96 1.00 2.35
C MET A 58 -26.95 1.84 3.17
N ALA A 59 -28.10 1.26 3.49
CA ALA A 59 -28.97 1.83 4.52
C ALA A 59 -28.26 1.85 5.88
N VAL A 60 -28.35 2.98 6.57
CA VAL A 60 -27.70 3.17 7.87
C VAL A 60 -28.39 2.30 8.92
N ASP A 61 -27.60 1.50 9.63
CA ASP A 61 -28.06 0.63 10.72
C ASP A 61 -26.95 0.53 11.79
N THR A 62 -26.64 1.68 12.38
CA THR A 62 -25.61 1.82 13.43
C THR A 62 -25.99 1.08 14.70
N VAL A 63 -27.28 0.94 15.00
CA VAL A 63 -27.76 0.21 16.17
C VAL A 63 -27.37 -1.27 16.11
N GLN A 64 -27.63 -1.96 14.99
CA GLN A 64 -27.20 -3.36 14.86
C GLN A 64 -25.69 -3.49 14.72
N LEU A 65 -25.05 -2.57 13.99
CA LEU A 65 -23.59 -2.58 13.87
C LEU A 65 -22.91 -2.49 15.25
N ARG A 66 -23.37 -1.56 16.10
CA ARG A 66 -22.90 -1.40 17.48
C ARG A 66 -23.06 -2.69 18.27
N LYS A 67 -24.25 -3.30 18.25
CA LYS A 67 -24.49 -4.59 18.92
C LYS A 67 -23.56 -5.68 18.42
N HIS A 68 -23.35 -5.78 17.11
CA HIS A 68 -22.45 -6.80 16.56
C HIS A 68 -21.01 -6.59 17.01
N LEU A 69 -20.55 -5.34 17.02
CA LEU A 69 -19.20 -4.94 17.40
C LEU A 69 -18.95 -5.11 18.91
N GLU A 70 -19.96 -4.84 19.73
CA GLU A 70 -19.93 -5.06 21.16
C GLU A 70 -19.76 -6.56 21.50
N TRP A 71 -20.55 -7.43 20.85
CA TRP A 71 -20.40 -8.89 20.95
C TRP A 71 -19.06 -9.37 20.40
N PHE A 72 -18.61 -8.83 19.26
CA PHE A 72 -17.31 -9.15 18.70
C PHE A 72 -16.18 -8.92 19.72
N GLY A 73 -16.17 -7.76 20.39
CA GLY A 73 -15.12 -7.41 21.34
C GLY A 73 -15.01 -8.41 22.50
N TRP A 74 -16.15 -8.86 23.04
CA TRP A 74 -16.20 -9.87 24.08
C TRP A 74 -15.78 -11.28 23.62
N LEU A 75 -16.02 -11.62 22.35
CA LEU A 75 -15.86 -12.99 21.84
C LEU A 75 -14.53 -13.27 21.14
N HIS A 76 -13.93 -12.27 20.48
CA HIS A 76 -12.86 -12.49 19.50
C HIS A 76 -11.67 -13.29 20.07
N ASP A 77 -11.32 -13.00 21.32
CA ASP A 77 -10.11 -13.48 21.98
C ASP A 77 -10.33 -14.54 23.05
N LEU A 78 -11.57 -15.00 23.28
CA LEU A 78 -11.86 -15.99 24.31
C LEU A 78 -11.05 -17.28 24.14
N GLY A 79 -10.73 -17.64 22.90
CA GLY A 79 -9.84 -18.74 22.57
C GLY A 79 -8.43 -18.62 23.13
N LYS A 80 -7.96 -17.45 23.60
CA LYS A 80 -6.68 -17.28 24.31
C LYS A 80 -6.69 -17.96 25.68
N ALA A 81 -7.85 -18.28 26.25
CA ALA A 81 -8.00 -19.07 27.48
C ALA A 81 -7.68 -20.57 27.25
N ASN A 82 -6.55 -20.87 26.61
CA ASN A 82 -6.07 -22.24 26.39
C ASN A 82 -4.62 -22.40 26.87
N SER A 83 -4.28 -23.62 27.29
CA SER A 83 -2.98 -23.94 27.87
C SER A 83 -1.80 -23.64 26.93
N HIS A 84 -1.95 -23.80 25.62
CA HIS A 84 -0.86 -23.56 24.66
C HIS A 84 -0.57 -22.05 24.55
N PHE A 85 -1.59 -21.22 24.41
CA PHE A 85 -1.44 -19.76 24.33
C PHE A 85 -0.89 -19.18 25.63
N GLN A 86 -1.47 -19.57 26.78
CA GLN A 86 -0.96 -19.14 28.08
C GLN A 86 0.50 -19.57 28.30
N SER A 87 0.90 -20.75 27.82
CA SER A 87 2.31 -21.19 27.89
C SER A 87 3.25 -20.34 27.02
N ILE A 88 2.79 -19.90 25.83
CA ILE A 88 3.57 -19.02 24.94
C ILE A 88 3.84 -17.68 25.63
N LEU A 89 2.86 -17.11 26.32
CA LEU A 89 3.01 -15.84 27.03
C LEU A 89 3.99 -15.91 28.22
N ILE A 90 4.13 -17.08 28.83
CA ILE A 90 5.08 -17.30 29.95
C ILE A 90 6.52 -17.43 29.45
N HIS A 91 6.73 -17.92 28.21
CA HIS A 91 8.05 -18.26 27.66
C HIS A 91 8.45 -17.38 26.46
N SER A 92 8.06 -16.09 26.48
CA SER A 92 8.12 -15.13 25.36
C SER A 92 9.48 -15.02 24.63
N GLY A 93 10.58 -15.44 25.27
CA GLY A 93 11.92 -15.43 24.67
C GLY A 93 12.25 -16.64 23.78
N HIS A 94 11.69 -17.83 24.06
CA HIS A 94 11.98 -19.09 23.34
C HIS A 94 10.77 -20.05 23.44
N PRO A 95 9.66 -19.79 22.72
CA PRO A 95 8.46 -20.61 22.83
C PRO A 95 8.72 -22.03 22.26
N THR A 96 8.78 -23.03 23.14
CA THR A 96 8.89 -24.45 22.77
C THR A 96 7.53 -25.08 22.45
N THR A 97 6.42 -24.41 22.82
CA THR A 97 5.06 -24.91 22.64
C THR A 97 4.52 -24.58 21.25
N VAL A 98 4.18 -25.61 20.48
CA VAL A 98 3.47 -25.47 19.20
C VAL A 98 1.97 -25.34 19.46
N GLN A 99 1.36 -24.23 19.05
CA GLN A 99 -0.09 -24.08 19.15
C GLN A 99 -0.80 -25.05 18.17
N MET A 100 -1.74 -25.86 18.69
CA MET A 100 -2.47 -26.86 17.89
C MET A 100 -3.46 -26.18 16.93
N LEU A 101 -4.27 -25.29 17.47
CA LEU A 101 -5.16 -24.38 16.75
C LEU A 101 -4.81 -22.97 17.18
N ARG A 102 -4.95 -22.00 16.28
CA ARG A 102 -4.82 -20.59 16.67
C ARG A 102 -6.03 -20.16 17.48
N HIS A 103 -5.86 -19.12 18.30
CA HIS A 103 -6.87 -18.74 19.28
C HIS A 103 -8.17 -18.25 18.60
N GLU A 104 -8.10 -17.61 17.43
CA GLU A 104 -9.29 -17.21 16.67
C GLU A 104 -10.18 -18.41 16.28
N ALA A 105 -9.56 -19.55 15.95
CA ALA A 105 -10.28 -20.79 15.66
C ALA A 105 -10.87 -21.40 16.93
N VAL A 106 -10.15 -21.33 18.05
CA VAL A 106 -10.65 -21.80 19.35
C VAL A 106 -11.83 -20.93 19.81
N SER A 107 -11.79 -19.61 19.66
CA SER A 107 -12.92 -18.70 19.94
C SER A 107 -14.16 -19.12 19.15
N GLY A 108 -14.01 -19.34 17.84
CA GLY A 108 -15.13 -19.79 16.99
C GLY A 108 -15.67 -21.18 17.36
N ILE A 109 -14.81 -22.09 17.81
CA ILE A 109 -15.24 -23.40 18.33
C ILE A 109 -16.01 -23.24 19.65
N LEU A 110 -15.52 -22.39 20.56
CA LEU A 110 -16.17 -22.12 21.85
C LEU A 110 -17.58 -21.54 21.68
N MET A 111 -17.78 -20.66 20.70
CA MET A 111 -19.11 -20.12 20.37
C MET A 111 -20.16 -21.21 20.06
N ASN A 112 -19.71 -22.40 19.63
CA ASN A 112 -20.58 -23.53 19.27
C ASN A 112 -20.55 -24.69 20.26
N LEU A 113 -19.61 -24.72 21.21
CA LEU A 113 -19.43 -25.83 22.15
C LEU A 113 -19.58 -25.43 23.62
N GLU A 114 -19.27 -24.19 23.99
CA GLU A 114 -19.38 -23.75 25.38
C GLU A 114 -20.87 -23.49 25.70
N PRO A 115 -21.46 -24.15 26.72
CA PRO A 115 -22.90 -24.14 26.93
C PRO A 115 -23.53 -22.76 27.16
N ASN A 116 -22.85 -21.86 27.88
CA ASN A 116 -23.37 -20.52 28.18
C ASN A 116 -23.39 -19.67 26.91
N LEU A 117 -22.27 -19.58 26.20
CA LEU A 117 -22.13 -18.90 24.92
C LEU A 117 -23.11 -19.45 23.89
N CYS A 118 -23.25 -20.77 23.80
CA CYS A 118 -24.24 -21.38 22.92
C CYS A 118 -25.65 -20.87 23.23
N LYS A 119 -26.09 -20.99 24.49
CA LYS A 119 -27.44 -20.58 24.90
C LYS A 119 -27.70 -19.11 24.58
N TRP A 120 -26.73 -18.23 24.85
CA TRP A 120 -26.86 -16.80 24.58
C TRP A 120 -26.84 -16.47 23.10
N LEU A 121 -25.95 -17.08 22.32
CA LEU A 121 -25.83 -16.81 20.87
C LEU A 121 -27.01 -17.36 20.05
N HIS A 122 -27.72 -18.38 20.56
CA HIS A 122 -28.96 -18.87 19.94
C HIS A 122 -30.17 -17.93 20.13
N LEU A 123 -30.03 -16.85 20.92
CA LEU A 123 -31.03 -15.78 20.98
C LEU A 123 -31.02 -14.92 19.70
N PHE A 124 -29.92 -14.95 18.92
CA PHE A 124 -29.83 -14.28 17.64
C PHE A 124 -30.43 -15.12 16.50
N PRO A 125 -30.95 -14.48 15.45
CA PRO A 125 -31.20 -15.18 14.18
C PRO A 125 -29.93 -15.86 13.67
N ASP A 126 -30.08 -17.04 13.05
CA ASP A 126 -28.95 -17.82 12.54
C ASP A 126 -27.98 -16.98 11.69
N ASP A 127 -28.52 -16.15 10.79
CA ASP A 127 -27.70 -15.33 9.89
C ASP A 127 -26.84 -14.30 10.64
N THR A 128 -27.36 -13.72 11.74
CA THR A 128 -26.61 -12.82 12.62
C THR A 128 -25.54 -13.58 13.39
N ARG A 129 -25.88 -14.77 13.92
CA ARG A 129 -24.92 -15.62 14.62
C ARG A 129 -23.74 -16.01 13.73
N TYR A 130 -24.00 -16.41 12.48
CA TYR A 130 -22.94 -16.76 11.54
C TYR A 130 -22.15 -15.55 11.04
N LEU A 131 -22.77 -14.37 10.93
CA LEU A 131 -22.04 -13.12 10.67
C LEU A 131 -21.05 -12.81 11.81
N LEU A 132 -21.50 -12.90 13.06
CA LEU A 132 -20.65 -12.73 14.25
C LEU A 132 -19.53 -13.77 14.31
N LEU A 133 -19.88 -15.04 14.10
CA LEU A 133 -18.90 -16.13 14.04
C LEU A 133 -17.84 -15.87 12.96
N SER A 134 -18.26 -15.43 11.76
CA SER A 134 -17.36 -15.10 10.65
C SER A 134 -16.45 -13.91 10.98
N ALA A 135 -16.98 -12.89 11.65
CA ALA A 135 -16.19 -11.73 12.08
C ALA A 135 -15.16 -12.15 13.15
N VAL A 136 -15.58 -12.91 14.16
CA VAL A 136 -14.73 -13.41 15.25
C VAL A 136 -13.61 -14.29 14.72
N VAL A 137 -13.87 -15.31 13.92
CA VAL A 137 -12.78 -16.17 13.38
C VAL A 137 -11.88 -15.40 12.40
N GLY A 138 -12.42 -14.36 11.77
CA GLY A 138 -11.74 -13.51 10.81
C GLY A 138 -10.90 -12.37 11.42
N HIS A 139 -10.90 -12.15 12.74
CA HIS A 139 -10.18 -11.02 13.32
C HIS A 139 -8.65 -11.10 13.15
N HIS A 140 -8.14 -12.27 12.79
CA HIS A 140 -6.75 -12.46 12.41
C HIS A 140 -6.60 -12.84 10.94
N ILE A 141 -5.61 -12.23 10.27
CA ILE A 141 -5.37 -12.27 8.82
C ILE A 141 -4.85 -13.61 8.27
N LYS A 142 -5.14 -14.74 8.91
CA LYS A 142 -4.75 -16.05 8.36
C LYS A 142 -5.74 -17.16 8.69
N PHE A 143 -7.03 -16.82 8.75
CA PHE A 143 -8.09 -17.80 8.82
C PHE A 143 -8.70 -17.99 7.42
N ASP A 144 -8.58 -19.21 6.90
CA ASP A 144 -9.05 -19.62 5.57
C ASP A 144 -9.32 -21.13 5.52
N ARG A 145 -9.72 -21.63 4.35
CA ARG A 145 -9.98 -23.05 4.07
C ARG A 145 -8.75 -23.95 4.22
N GLY A 146 -7.55 -23.39 4.09
CA GLY A 146 -6.27 -24.09 4.20
C GLY A 146 -5.78 -24.23 5.65
N VAL A 147 -6.41 -23.57 6.62
CA VAL A 147 -6.08 -23.72 8.04
C VAL A 147 -6.35 -25.15 8.49
N THR A 148 -5.35 -25.76 9.13
CA THR A 148 -5.37 -27.13 9.65
C THR A 148 -4.81 -27.17 11.06
N ALA A 149 -5.25 -28.16 11.85
CA ALA A 149 -4.69 -28.42 13.16
C ALA A 149 -3.23 -28.92 13.04
N ARG A 150 -2.35 -28.46 13.93
CA ARG A 150 -0.95 -28.87 13.96
C ARG A 150 -0.72 -29.99 14.98
N PRO A 151 0.15 -30.98 14.69
CA PRO A 151 0.58 -31.96 15.69
C PRO A 151 1.19 -31.25 16.89
N SER A 152 0.64 -31.50 18.08
CA SER A 152 1.09 -30.92 19.35
C SER A 152 0.59 -31.74 20.54
N THR A 153 1.01 -31.36 21.74
CA THR A 153 0.46 -31.87 23.01
C THR A 153 -1.03 -31.57 23.14
N GLU A 154 -1.72 -32.22 24.07
CA GLU A 154 -3.12 -31.89 24.36
C GLU A 154 -3.27 -30.46 24.84
N MET A 155 -4.24 -29.76 24.26
CA MET A 155 -4.58 -28.40 24.61
C MET A 155 -5.79 -28.42 25.53
N GLN A 156 -5.65 -27.83 26.73
CA GLN A 156 -6.78 -27.60 27.62
C GLN A 156 -7.31 -26.20 27.39
N VAL A 157 -8.59 -26.07 27.04
CA VAL A 157 -9.30 -24.80 27.09
C VAL A 157 -9.85 -24.65 28.50
N LEU A 158 -9.42 -23.59 29.18
CA LEU A 158 -9.46 -23.41 30.62
C LEU A 158 -10.86 -22.98 31.11
N THR A 159 -11.91 -23.66 30.65
CA THR A 159 -13.31 -23.32 30.92
C THR A 159 -13.74 -23.54 32.36
N SER A 160 -13.01 -24.35 33.14
CA SER A 160 -13.25 -24.51 34.59
C SER A 160 -12.41 -23.56 35.45
N ASN A 161 -11.68 -22.61 34.84
CA ASN A 161 -10.93 -21.59 35.57
C ASN A 161 -11.90 -20.56 36.18
N PRO A 162 -11.71 -20.13 37.45
CA PRO A 162 -12.53 -19.07 38.06
C PRO A 162 -12.61 -17.77 37.23
N GLU A 163 -11.51 -17.30 36.64
CA GLU A 163 -11.50 -16.09 35.80
C GLU A 163 -12.27 -16.29 34.48
N TRP A 164 -12.43 -17.54 34.00
CA TRP A 164 -13.33 -17.82 32.87
C TRP A 164 -14.79 -17.59 33.27
N LEU A 165 -15.19 -18.00 34.47
CA LEU A 165 -16.52 -17.72 35.00
C LEU A 165 -16.73 -16.22 35.19
N GLU A 166 -15.72 -15.49 35.68
CA GLU A 166 -15.78 -14.02 35.81
C GLU A 166 -16.01 -13.35 34.45
N ILE A 167 -15.30 -13.78 33.39
CA ILE A 167 -15.54 -13.28 32.02
C ILE A 167 -16.99 -13.53 31.60
N LEU A 168 -17.52 -14.72 31.82
CA LEU A 168 -18.90 -15.05 31.49
C LEU A 168 -19.91 -14.24 32.32
N GLN A 169 -19.63 -13.99 33.60
CA GLN A 169 -20.48 -13.18 34.47
C GLN A 169 -20.51 -11.73 34.01
N GLU A 170 -19.36 -11.19 33.59
CA GLU A 170 -19.27 -9.85 33.05
C GLU A 170 -20.05 -9.73 31.73
N ILE A 171 -19.89 -10.68 30.80
CA ILE A 171 -20.70 -10.75 29.57
C ILE A 171 -22.20 -10.82 29.92
N SER A 172 -22.57 -11.65 30.90
CA SER A 172 -23.95 -11.83 31.31
C SER A 172 -24.55 -10.55 31.89
N SER A 173 -23.81 -9.88 32.78
CA SER A 173 -24.20 -8.59 33.36
C SER A 173 -24.33 -7.51 32.28
N HIS A 174 -23.31 -7.40 31.42
CA HIS A 174 -23.23 -6.41 30.34
C HIS A 174 -24.41 -6.50 29.37
N PHE A 175 -24.77 -7.71 28.95
CA PHE A 175 -25.86 -7.94 28.00
C PHE A 175 -27.21 -8.30 28.66
N GLN A 176 -27.30 -8.27 29.99
CA GLN A 176 -28.50 -8.65 30.76
C GLN A 176 -29.00 -10.06 30.42
N LEU A 177 -28.07 -11.02 30.33
CA LEU A 177 -28.33 -12.42 30.01
C LEU A 177 -28.54 -13.25 31.28
N PRO A 178 -29.06 -14.48 31.16
CA PRO A 178 -29.14 -15.40 32.28
C PRO A 178 -27.75 -15.75 32.82
N ASP A 179 -27.61 -15.80 34.16
CA ASP A 179 -26.36 -16.10 34.86
C ASP A 179 -25.66 -17.35 34.31
N PRO A 180 -24.33 -17.31 34.14
CA PRO A 180 -23.58 -18.43 33.62
C PRO A 180 -23.48 -19.57 34.62
N VAL A 181 -23.53 -20.79 34.10
CA VAL A 181 -23.28 -22.00 34.88
C VAL A 181 -21.78 -22.36 34.77
N PRO A 182 -21.06 -22.53 35.90
CA PRO A 182 -19.64 -22.88 35.87
C PRO A 182 -19.42 -24.28 35.28
N SER A 183 -18.37 -24.41 34.47
CA SER A 183 -17.95 -25.70 33.94
C SER A 183 -17.22 -26.52 35.02
N SER A 184 -17.61 -27.77 35.21
CA SER A 184 -16.96 -28.68 36.17
C SER A 184 -15.59 -29.20 35.70
N GLN A 185 -15.30 -29.10 34.39
CA GLN A 185 -14.07 -29.56 33.78
C GLN A 185 -13.67 -28.69 32.59
N ASN A 186 -12.37 -28.66 32.27
CA ASN A 186 -11.85 -28.03 31.07
C ASN A 186 -12.25 -28.81 29.81
N LEU A 187 -12.48 -28.10 28.70
CA LEU A 187 -12.55 -28.73 27.39
C LEU A 187 -11.14 -29.16 26.98
N VAL A 188 -10.97 -30.43 26.61
CA VAL A 188 -9.68 -30.97 26.17
C VAL A 188 -9.71 -31.20 24.66
N MET A 189 -8.73 -30.64 23.95
CA MET A 189 -8.53 -30.84 22.52
C MET A 189 -7.26 -31.64 22.24
N SER A 190 -7.37 -32.64 21.38
CA SER A 190 -6.27 -33.52 20.97
C SER A 190 -6.09 -33.57 19.45
N PHE A 191 -4.86 -33.80 18.99
CA PHE A 191 -4.58 -34.00 17.57
C PHE A 191 -5.06 -35.38 17.07
N THR A 192 -4.87 -36.41 17.90
CA THR A 192 -5.35 -37.78 17.66
C THR A 192 -6.65 -38.04 18.40
N LYS A 193 -7.48 -38.95 17.91
CA LYS A 193 -8.74 -39.33 18.57
C LYS A 193 -8.46 -40.01 19.92
N ARG A 194 -9.12 -39.56 20.98
CA ARG A 194 -9.04 -40.10 22.35
C ARG A 194 -10.45 -40.06 22.98
N ASP A 195 -10.73 -40.93 23.94
CA ASP A 195 -12.12 -41.18 24.41
C ASP A 195 -12.80 -39.98 25.08
N LEU A 196 -12.05 -39.07 25.71
CA LEU A 196 -12.60 -37.91 26.43
C LEU A 196 -12.17 -36.55 25.85
N ALA A 197 -11.37 -36.53 24.77
CA ALA A 197 -10.86 -35.31 24.16
C ALA A 197 -11.51 -35.07 22.79
N LEU A 198 -11.84 -33.81 22.52
CA LEU A 198 -12.31 -33.37 21.21
C LEU A 198 -11.15 -33.41 20.22
N ARG A 199 -11.35 -34.04 19.07
CA ARG A 199 -10.34 -34.02 18.03
C ARG A 199 -10.34 -32.65 17.34
N ALA A 200 -9.26 -31.89 17.51
CA ALA A 200 -9.15 -30.51 17.02
C ALA A 200 -9.41 -30.38 15.51
N ALA A 201 -8.94 -31.33 14.72
CA ALA A 201 -9.17 -31.35 13.26
C ALA A 201 -10.66 -31.50 12.90
N ASP A 202 -11.42 -32.30 13.67
CA ASP A 202 -12.83 -32.54 13.40
C ASP A 202 -13.66 -31.30 13.75
N GLU A 203 -13.38 -30.65 14.89
CA GLU A 203 -14.07 -29.42 15.30
C GLU A 203 -13.76 -28.23 14.37
N LEU A 204 -12.50 -28.07 13.94
CA LEU A 204 -12.12 -27.07 12.95
C LEU A 204 -12.84 -27.31 11.61
N THR A 205 -12.90 -28.58 11.17
CA THR A 205 -13.58 -28.94 9.91
C THR A 205 -15.08 -28.67 10.00
N LYS A 206 -15.72 -28.95 11.13
CA LYS A 206 -17.13 -28.61 11.35
C LYS A 206 -17.35 -27.10 11.26
N LEU A 207 -16.55 -26.30 11.96
CA LEU A 207 -16.61 -24.86 11.93
C LEU A 207 -16.47 -24.31 10.50
N GLN A 208 -15.43 -24.72 9.76
CA GLN A 208 -15.20 -24.30 8.38
C GLN A 208 -16.37 -24.69 7.45
N ARG A 209 -16.95 -25.89 7.62
CA ARG A 209 -18.10 -26.32 6.82
C ARG A 209 -19.34 -25.47 7.06
N GLU A 210 -19.62 -25.11 8.31
CA GLU A 210 -20.78 -24.28 8.64
C GLU A 210 -20.61 -22.85 8.10
N LEU A 211 -19.41 -22.27 8.24
CA LEU A 211 -19.07 -20.97 7.65
C LEU A 211 -19.18 -21.00 6.13
N GLU A 212 -18.71 -22.07 5.48
CA GLU A 212 -18.78 -22.24 4.02
C GLU A 212 -20.23 -22.35 3.52
N LYS A 213 -21.08 -23.13 4.21
CA LYS A 213 -22.52 -23.22 3.88
C LYS A 213 -23.19 -21.85 3.96
N TRP A 214 -22.91 -21.09 5.03
CA TRP A 214 -23.46 -19.75 5.20
C TRP A 214 -22.94 -18.77 4.15
N ALA A 215 -21.64 -18.79 3.85
CA ALA A 215 -21.05 -17.97 2.79
C ALA A 215 -21.64 -18.28 1.43
N LEU A 216 -21.87 -19.57 1.10
CA LEU A 216 -22.50 -19.98 -0.14
C LEU A 216 -23.94 -19.46 -0.26
N LYS A 217 -24.71 -19.49 0.85
CA LYS A 217 -26.08 -18.92 0.93
C LYS A 217 -26.10 -17.42 0.59
N PHE A 218 -25.09 -16.67 1.01
CA PHE A 218 -25.03 -15.21 0.84
C PHE A 218 -24.03 -14.71 -0.22
N ARG A 219 -23.47 -15.60 -1.03
CA ARG A 219 -22.42 -15.26 -2.01
C ARG A 219 -22.82 -14.19 -3.03
N THR A 220 -24.11 -13.99 -3.28
CA THR A 220 -24.65 -12.97 -4.20
C THR A 220 -25.30 -11.80 -3.47
N ASN A 221 -25.39 -11.83 -2.14
CA ASN A 221 -26.00 -10.78 -1.34
C ASN A 221 -24.95 -9.73 -0.93
N ASN A 222 -24.97 -8.57 -1.58
CA ASN A 222 -23.99 -7.52 -1.33
C ASN A 222 -24.15 -6.84 0.03
N ASP A 223 -25.36 -6.75 0.58
CA ASP A 223 -25.58 -6.12 1.88
C ASP A 223 -24.99 -6.94 3.02
N VAL A 224 -25.14 -8.27 2.95
CA VAL A 224 -24.53 -9.19 3.94
C VAL A 224 -23.00 -9.15 3.82
N LYS A 225 -22.44 -9.17 2.60
CA LYS A 225 -20.99 -9.04 2.38
C LYS A 225 -20.44 -7.76 3.00
N LYS A 226 -21.07 -6.61 2.70
CA LYS A 226 -20.63 -5.31 3.18
C LYS A 226 -20.77 -5.19 4.70
N ARG A 227 -21.88 -5.69 5.29
CA ARG A 227 -22.08 -5.70 6.74
C ARG A 227 -21.08 -6.57 7.48
N LEU A 228 -20.77 -7.75 6.95
CA LEU A 228 -19.71 -8.61 7.49
C LEU A 228 -18.35 -7.91 7.39
N ALA A 229 -18.03 -7.35 6.23
CA ALA A 229 -16.79 -6.62 6.02
C ALA A 229 -16.63 -5.47 7.04
N LEU A 230 -17.69 -4.68 7.25
CA LEU A 230 -17.73 -3.57 8.21
C LEU A 230 -17.56 -4.04 9.66
N THR A 231 -18.30 -5.07 10.08
CA THR A 231 -18.21 -5.63 11.44
C THR A 231 -16.81 -6.18 11.69
N LYS A 232 -16.24 -6.88 10.71
CA LYS A 232 -14.91 -7.46 10.77
C LYS A 232 -13.82 -6.38 10.85
N THR A 233 -13.84 -5.35 10.00
CA THR A 233 -12.77 -4.34 10.00
C THR A 233 -12.81 -3.41 11.18
N LEU A 234 -14.01 -2.97 11.60
CA LEU A 234 -14.14 -2.15 12.80
C LEU A 234 -13.78 -2.96 14.06
N GLY A 235 -14.11 -4.26 14.08
CA GLY A 235 -13.67 -5.18 15.12
C GLY A 235 -12.15 -5.30 15.20
N ILE A 236 -11.49 -5.55 14.05
CA ILE A 236 -10.02 -5.59 13.94
C ILE A 236 -9.40 -4.26 14.37
N ALA A 237 -9.97 -3.13 13.96
CA ALA A 237 -9.49 -1.81 14.34
C ALA A 237 -9.62 -1.58 15.86
N GLY A 238 -10.73 -2.02 16.46
CA GLY A 238 -10.96 -1.97 17.90
C GLY A 238 -9.95 -2.82 18.69
N ASP A 239 -9.65 -4.04 18.22
CA ASP A 239 -8.57 -4.86 18.78
C ASP A 239 -7.23 -4.13 18.71
N VAL A 240 -6.86 -3.62 17.53
CA VAL A 240 -5.56 -2.95 17.34
C VAL A 240 -5.40 -1.72 18.25
N VAL A 241 -6.41 -0.87 18.37
CA VAL A 241 -6.32 0.34 19.23
C VAL A 241 -6.28 -0.01 20.71
N ALA A 242 -7.15 -0.90 21.19
CA ALA A 242 -7.13 -1.34 22.58
C ALA A 242 -5.83 -2.08 22.92
N SER A 243 -5.30 -2.85 21.97
CA SER A 243 -4.01 -3.52 22.08
C SER A 243 -2.85 -2.53 22.20
N ALA A 244 -2.80 -1.53 21.33
CA ALA A 244 -1.72 -0.54 21.26
C ALA A 244 -1.67 0.32 22.53
N LEU A 245 -2.82 0.83 22.95
CA LEU A 245 -2.93 1.73 24.10
C LEU A 245 -2.86 0.98 25.44
N GLY A 246 -3.36 -0.26 25.48
CA GLY A 246 -3.18 -1.14 26.62
C GLY A 246 -1.71 -1.43 26.92
N GLU A 247 -0.84 -1.54 25.91
CA GLU A 247 0.62 -1.68 26.12
C GLU A 247 1.26 -0.44 26.75
N LEU A 248 0.67 0.74 26.51
CA LEU A 248 1.08 2.01 27.13
C LEU A 248 0.47 2.22 28.51
N GLY A 249 -0.34 1.27 29.01
CA GLY A 249 -0.97 1.34 30.32
C GLY A 249 -2.20 2.25 30.38
N GLN A 250 -2.75 2.63 29.23
CA GLN A 250 -3.92 3.50 29.16
C GLN A 250 -5.22 2.79 29.57
N SER A 251 -6.08 3.54 30.25
CA SER A 251 -7.43 3.19 30.67
C SER A 251 -8.39 3.15 29.48
N ALA A 252 -9.58 2.60 29.71
CA ALA A 252 -10.60 2.51 28.67
C ALA A 252 -11.15 3.88 28.24
N ASP A 253 -11.19 4.87 29.14
CA ASP A 253 -11.62 6.23 28.81
C ASP A 253 -10.60 6.92 27.90
N GLU A 254 -9.30 6.72 28.16
CA GLU A 254 -8.20 7.22 27.31
C GLU A 254 -8.20 6.56 25.91
N ILE A 255 -8.66 5.31 25.79
CA ILE A 255 -8.86 4.66 24.48
C ILE A 255 -9.95 5.38 23.66
N GLU A 256 -11.06 5.74 24.30
CA GLU A 256 -12.15 6.46 23.62
C GLU A 256 -11.75 7.87 23.24
N GLU A 257 -11.04 8.58 24.12
CA GLU A 257 -10.46 9.92 23.85
C GLU A 257 -9.46 9.86 22.69
N TYR A 258 -8.57 8.87 22.67
CA TYR A 258 -7.65 8.65 21.55
C TYR A 258 -8.39 8.47 20.22
N ILE A 259 -9.49 7.69 20.21
CA ILE A 259 -10.31 7.52 19.01
C ILE A 259 -10.91 8.86 18.58
N ASP A 260 -11.45 9.66 19.50
CA ASP A 260 -12.01 10.97 19.17
C ASP A 260 -10.95 11.91 18.58
N ASP A 261 -9.83 12.10 19.28
CA ASP A 261 -8.78 13.04 18.88
C ASP A 261 -8.14 12.67 17.55
N HIS A 262 -7.78 11.39 17.41
CA HIS A 262 -7.03 10.92 16.27
C HIS A 262 -7.87 10.43 15.11
N LEU A 263 -9.18 10.18 15.27
CA LEU A 263 -10.04 9.74 14.18
C LEU A 263 -11.03 10.82 13.74
N VAL A 264 -11.75 11.42 14.70
CA VAL A 264 -12.79 12.42 14.45
C VAL A 264 -12.20 13.83 14.37
N GLY A 265 -11.34 14.19 15.32
CA GLY A 265 -10.71 15.51 15.42
C GLY A 265 -9.63 15.78 14.38
N THR A 266 -9.18 14.73 13.67
CA THR A 266 -8.12 14.82 12.67
C THR A 266 -8.70 14.87 11.25
N GLY A 267 -8.53 16.02 10.58
CA GLY A 267 -8.93 16.23 9.20
C GLY A 267 -8.29 17.47 8.59
N LEU A 268 -8.29 17.54 7.26
CA LEU A 268 -7.85 18.71 6.51
C LEU A 268 -8.95 19.76 6.46
N THR A 269 -8.58 20.98 6.83
CA THR A 269 -9.36 22.18 6.62
C THR A 269 -9.04 22.80 5.26
N GLN A 270 -9.88 23.74 4.83
CA GLN A 270 -9.56 24.53 3.63
C GLN A 270 -8.32 25.39 3.84
N THR A 271 -8.09 25.88 5.07
CA THR A 271 -6.94 26.69 5.44
C THR A 271 -5.65 25.89 5.31
N ASP A 272 -5.64 24.65 5.79
CA ASP A 272 -4.48 23.74 5.66
C ASP A 272 -4.05 23.59 4.19
N LEU A 273 -5.03 23.42 3.30
CA LEU A 273 -4.78 23.29 1.88
C LEU A 273 -4.41 24.62 1.22
N ASP A 274 -4.95 25.75 1.69
CA ASP A 274 -4.53 27.08 1.24
C ASP A 274 -3.07 27.35 1.58
N GLU A 275 -2.63 27.06 2.79
CA GLU A 275 -1.22 27.22 3.19
C GLU A 275 -0.30 26.30 2.41
N LEU A 276 -0.69 25.04 2.20
CA LEU A 276 0.06 24.09 1.37
C LEU A 276 0.20 24.61 -0.07
N LEU A 277 -0.89 25.10 -0.65
CA LEU A 277 -0.91 25.65 -2.00
C LEU A 277 -0.10 26.95 -2.12
N GLU A 278 -0.22 27.87 -1.16
CA GLU A 278 0.55 29.11 -1.15
C GLU A 278 2.05 28.85 -1.07
N LYS A 279 2.49 27.99 -0.15
CA LYS A 279 3.91 27.63 -0.01
C LYS A 279 4.44 26.96 -1.28
N SER A 280 3.67 26.04 -1.86
CA SER A 280 4.00 25.41 -3.15
C SER A 280 4.06 26.42 -4.30
N MET A 281 3.14 27.38 -4.36
CA MET A 281 3.17 28.45 -5.38
C MET A 281 4.37 29.39 -5.21
N ARG A 282 4.74 29.73 -3.97
CA ARG A 282 5.91 30.58 -3.66
C ARG A 282 7.23 29.89 -4.01
N SER A 283 7.38 28.60 -3.72
CA SER A 283 8.61 27.85 -4.06
C SER A 283 8.86 27.77 -5.58
N HIS A 284 7.81 27.93 -6.40
CA HIS A 284 7.91 27.97 -7.87
C HIS A 284 8.05 29.39 -8.45
N GLY A 285 8.14 30.43 -7.62
CA GLY A 285 8.57 31.77 -8.03
C GLY A 285 7.64 32.55 -8.97
N LYS A 286 6.36 32.16 -9.13
CA LYS A 286 5.38 32.87 -9.98
C LYS A 286 3.98 32.86 -9.38
N ALA A 287 3.23 33.94 -9.60
CA ALA A 287 1.78 33.93 -9.48
C ALA A 287 1.20 33.05 -10.61
N ILE A 288 0.98 31.77 -10.33
CA ILE A 288 0.43 30.84 -11.32
C ILE A 288 -1.06 31.14 -11.47
N SER A 289 -1.46 31.77 -12.57
CA SER A 289 -2.87 31.83 -12.95
C SER A 289 -3.39 30.40 -13.15
N LEU A 290 -4.45 30.03 -12.42
CA LEU A 290 -5.05 28.71 -12.52
C LEU A 290 -5.59 28.46 -13.93
N ARG A 291 -5.25 27.30 -14.50
CA ARG A 291 -5.74 26.84 -15.80
C ARG A 291 -7.22 26.44 -15.73
N SER A 292 -7.90 26.39 -16.87
CA SER A 292 -9.34 26.07 -16.95
C SER A 292 -9.67 24.73 -16.29
N PHE A 293 -8.95 23.66 -16.62
CA PHE A 293 -9.20 22.32 -16.06
C PHE A 293 -8.95 22.25 -14.55
N GLN A 294 -8.02 23.06 -14.00
CA GLN A 294 -7.77 23.15 -12.55
C GLN A 294 -8.95 23.80 -11.82
N LYS A 295 -9.54 24.84 -12.43
CA LYS A 295 -10.77 25.48 -11.91
C LYS A 295 -11.95 24.51 -12.00
N GLU A 296 -12.08 23.78 -13.11
CA GLU A 296 -13.12 22.78 -13.30
C GLU A 296 -13.01 21.66 -12.25
N ALA A 297 -11.81 21.14 -12.01
CA ALA A 297 -11.55 20.14 -10.97
C ALA A 297 -11.94 20.65 -9.58
N ALA A 298 -11.63 21.91 -9.25
CA ALA A 298 -12.01 22.55 -8.00
C ALA A 298 -13.53 22.67 -7.81
N THR A 299 -14.29 22.73 -8.90
CA THR A 299 -15.76 22.83 -8.88
C THR A 299 -16.49 21.50 -9.05
N SER A 300 -15.76 20.40 -9.29
CA SER A 300 -16.37 19.08 -9.52
C SER A 300 -17.05 18.57 -8.26
N THR A 301 -18.36 18.34 -8.35
CA THR A 301 -19.19 17.74 -7.29
C THR A 301 -19.43 16.25 -7.49
N SER A 302 -18.92 15.67 -8.58
CA SER A 302 -18.97 14.23 -8.78
C SER A 302 -18.03 13.51 -7.81
N THR A 303 -18.57 12.51 -7.13
CA THR A 303 -17.84 11.62 -6.23
C THR A 303 -16.74 10.84 -6.95
N VAL A 304 -16.79 10.65 -8.27
CA VAL A 304 -15.62 10.20 -9.04
C VAL A 304 -15.32 11.15 -10.19
N THR A 305 -14.16 11.79 -10.11
CA THR A 305 -13.64 12.65 -11.17
C THR A 305 -12.42 11.99 -11.80
N LEU A 306 -12.30 12.01 -13.13
CA LEU A 306 -11.11 11.60 -13.87
C LEU A 306 -10.50 12.81 -14.56
N ILE A 307 -9.27 13.18 -14.21
CA ILE A 307 -8.49 14.16 -14.96
C ILE A 307 -7.59 13.42 -15.95
N GLU A 308 -7.81 13.68 -17.23
CA GLU A 308 -6.97 13.18 -18.32
C GLU A 308 -6.23 14.36 -18.96
N ALA A 309 -5.01 14.59 -18.50
CA ALA A 309 -4.19 15.74 -18.89
C ALA A 309 -2.71 15.37 -18.99
N GLY A 310 -2.06 15.84 -20.06
CA GLY A 310 -0.68 15.55 -20.41
C GLY A 310 0.33 15.84 -19.30
N CYS A 311 1.51 15.24 -19.43
CA CYS A 311 2.60 15.41 -18.48
C CYS A 311 3.05 16.88 -18.38
N GLY A 312 3.21 17.38 -17.14
CA GLY A 312 3.59 18.78 -16.88
C GLY A 312 2.44 19.79 -16.86
N SER A 313 1.19 19.37 -17.09
CA SER A 313 0.01 20.26 -17.09
C SER A 313 -0.39 20.83 -15.71
N GLY A 314 0.15 20.27 -14.61
CA GLY A 314 -0.17 20.67 -13.24
C GLY A 314 -1.36 19.89 -12.64
N LYS A 315 -1.42 18.58 -12.88
CA LYS A 315 -2.43 17.67 -12.31
C LYS A 315 -2.42 17.65 -10.78
N SER A 316 -1.25 17.61 -10.14
CA SER A 316 -1.14 17.62 -8.67
C SER A 316 -1.76 18.87 -8.05
N LEU A 317 -1.57 20.05 -8.65
CA LEU A 317 -2.25 21.28 -8.24
C LEU A 317 -3.78 21.17 -8.38
N ALA A 318 -4.27 20.60 -9.48
CA ALA A 318 -5.70 20.34 -9.66
C ALA A 318 -6.25 19.40 -8.56
N ALA A 319 -5.46 18.41 -8.14
CA ALA A 319 -5.84 17.48 -7.09
C ALA A 319 -6.01 18.13 -5.72
N TYR A 320 -5.09 19.00 -5.32
CA TYR A 320 -5.23 19.74 -4.05
C TYR A 320 -6.38 20.73 -4.09
N LEU A 321 -6.63 21.39 -5.23
CA LEU A 321 -7.81 22.26 -5.41
C LEU A 321 -9.13 21.49 -5.34
N TRP A 322 -9.18 20.30 -5.96
CA TRP A 322 -10.30 19.38 -5.85
C TRP A 322 -10.52 18.96 -4.39
N ALA A 323 -9.46 18.52 -3.70
CA ALA A 323 -9.53 18.12 -2.30
C ALA A 323 -10.03 19.26 -1.41
N LYS A 324 -9.54 20.49 -1.63
CA LYS A 324 -9.97 21.69 -0.91
C LYS A 324 -11.47 21.92 -0.99
N SER A 325 -12.06 21.69 -2.16
CA SER A 325 -13.49 21.82 -2.37
C SER A 325 -14.28 20.76 -1.58
N TRP A 326 -13.83 19.51 -1.67
CA TRP A 326 -14.46 18.37 -1.00
C TRP A 326 -14.34 18.42 0.52
N CYS A 327 -13.29 18.99 1.10
CA CYS A 327 -13.15 19.17 2.55
C CYS A 327 -14.34 19.91 3.19
N ARG A 328 -15.09 20.72 2.42
CA ARG A 328 -16.31 21.40 2.92
C ARG A 328 -17.45 20.45 3.23
N SER A 329 -17.69 19.48 2.36
CA SER A 329 -18.84 18.55 2.45
C SER A 329 -18.45 17.18 3.00
N HIS A 330 -17.15 16.84 2.92
CA HIS A 330 -16.55 15.60 3.40
C HIS A 330 -15.30 15.93 4.23
N PRO A 331 -15.45 16.53 5.42
CA PRO A 331 -14.32 16.78 6.30
C PRO A 331 -13.63 15.46 6.61
N GLY A 332 -12.30 15.43 6.53
CA GLY A 332 -11.57 14.18 6.61
C GLY A 332 -10.14 14.32 6.13
N ARG A 333 -9.53 13.18 5.80
CA ARG A 333 -8.12 13.08 5.42
C ARG A 333 -7.96 12.98 3.92
N LEU A 334 -6.86 13.48 3.38
CA LEU A 334 -6.52 13.27 1.97
C LEU A 334 -5.51 12.12 1.85
N PHE A 335 -5.89 11.08 1.12
CA PHE A 335 -4.99 10.02 0.67
C PHE A 335 -4.51 10.35 -0.73
N PHE A 336 -3.27 10.80 -0.86
CA PHE A 336 -2.60 11.01 -2.14
C PHE A 336 -1.84 9.73 -2.52
N CYS A 337 -2.51 8.90 -3.33
CA CYS A 337 -2.06 7.58 -3.73
C CYS A 337 -1.22 7.63 -5.02
N MET A 338 0.04 7.21 -4.92
CA MET A 338 0.97 7.09 -6.05
C MET A 338 1.16 5.62 -6.47
N PRO A 339 1.50 5.33 -7.74
CA PRO A 339 1.66 3.96 -8.22
C PRO A 339 2.91 3.26 -7.69
N THR A 340 3.95 4.01 -7.30
CA THR A 340 5.25 3.47 -6.85
C THR A 340 5.76 4.17 -5.60
N MET A 341 6.69 3.56 -4.87
CA MET A 341 7.29 4.18 -3.68
C MET A 341 8.03 5.47 -4.03
N GLY A 342 8.87 5.45 -5.07
CA GLY A 342 9.62 6.65 -5.47
C GLY A 342 8.74 7.82 -5.87
N THR A 343 7.59 7.56 -6.53
CA THR A 343 6.62 8.63 -6.82
C THR A 343 5.90 9.15 -5.58
N ALA A 344 5.61 8.29 -4.60
CA ALA A 344 5.08 8.72 -3.30
C ALA A 344 6.08 9.64 -2.57
N THR A 345 7.36 9.26 -2.57
CA THR A 345 8.42 10.05 -1.93
C THR A 345 8.60 11.42 -2.59
N GLU A 346 8.66 11.50 -3.91
CA GLU A 346 8.74 12.82 -4.60
C GLU A 346 7.50 13.67 -4.36
N GLN A 347 6.29 13.09 -4.44
CA GLN A 347 5.04 13.82 -4.18
C GLN A 347 4.99 14.35 -2.73
N TYR A 348 5.53 13.60 -1.77
CA TYR A 348 5.64 14.05 -0.39
C TYR A 348 6.62 15.21 -0.26
N LEU A 349 7.79 15.13 -0.90
CA LEU A 349 8.79 16.19 -0.90
C LEU A 349 8.26 17.49 -1.55
N ASP A 350 7.66 17.39 -2.74
CA ASP A 350 7.26 18.57 -3.53
C ASP A 350 6.12 19.39 -2.90
N TYR A 351 5.26 18.74 -2.11
CA TYR A 351 4.03 19.37 -1.58
C TYR A 351 3.88 19.21 -0.07
N ALA A 352 3.96 17.98 0.43
CA ALA A 352 3.53 17.67 1.80
C ALA A 352 4.58 18.09 2.85
N LEU A 353 5.87 18.00 2.53
CA LEU A 353 6.95 18.33 3.44
C LEU A 353 6.99 19.82 3.79
N HIS A 354 6.68 20.68 2.82
CA HIS A 354 6.74 22.13 2.98
C HIS A 354 5.46 22.71 3.61
N GLY A 355 4.35 21.96 3.61
CA GLY A 355 3.10 22.38 4.22
C GLY A 355 3.20 22.41 5.75
N ASP A 356 2.40 23.27 6.41
CA ASP A 356 2.18 23.18 7.87
C ASP A 356 1.14 22.13 8.26
N VAL A 357 0.78 21.31 7.28
CA VAL A 357 -0.22 20.26 7.41
C VAL A 357 0.43 19.04 8.04
N GLY A 358 -0.23 18.43 9.03
CA GLY A 358 0.15 17.12 9.54
C GLY A 358 0.17 16.07 8.41
N ALA A 359 1.33 15.85 7.80
CA ALA A 359 1.48 14.95 6.66
C ALA A 359 2.44 13.80 6.98
N LYS A 360 2.14 12.59 6.47
CA LYS A 360 3.04 11.43 6.57
C LYS A 360 3.21 10.72 5.24
N LEU A 361 4.44 10.28 4.98
CA LEU A 361 4.79 9.38 3.89
C LEU A 361 4.59 7.92 4.31
N ILE A 362 3.83 7.14 3.54
CA ILE A 362 3.47 5.77 3.89
C ILE A 362 3.68 4.80 2.73
N HIS A 363 4.69 3.95 2.89
CA HIS A 363 4.92 2.76 2.07
C HIS A 363 5.76 1.75 2.85
N SER A 364 6.19 0.65 2.23
CA SER A 364 6.96 -0.40 2.90
C SER A 364 8.39 0.01 3.27
N LYS A 365 8.88 1.14 2.76
CA LYS A 365 10.26 1.64 2.94
C LYS A 365 10.32 3.11 3.39
N ALA A 366 9.22 3.67 3.88
CA ALA A 366 9.11 5.09 4.22
C ALA A 366 10.12 5.54 5.28
N ASN A 367 10.38 4.72 6.30
CA ASN A 367 11.37 5.04 7.34
C ASN A 367 12.78 5.28 6.76
N VAL A 368 13.16 4.51 5.73
CA VAL A 368 14.46 4.66 5.06
C VAL A 368 14.52 5.99 4.31
N ASP A 369 13.44 6.32 3.59
CA ASP A 369 13.37 7.56 2.82
C ASP A 369 13.35 8.78 3.75
N LEU A 370 12.57 8.73 4.83
CA LEU A 370 12.45 9.83 5.81
C LEU A 370 13.77 10.10 6.55
N GLU A 371 14.48 9.07 7.00
CA GLU A 371 15.78 9.25 7.68
C GLU A 371 16.80 9.92 6.74
N ARG A 372 16.79 9.56 5.46
CA ARG A 372 17.68 10.21 4.47
C ARG A 372 17.32 11.64 4.19
N ILE A 373 16.02 11.93 4.03
CA ILE A 373 15.53 13.30 3.85
C ILE A 373 16.02 14.15 5.02
N ARG A 374 15.96 13.61 6.24
CA ARG A 374 16.47 14.28 7.44
C ARG A 374 17.98 14.55 7.37
N THR A 375 18.80 13.58 6.97
CA THR A 375 20.26 13.80 6.81
C THR A 375 20.54 14.88 5.77
N LEU A 376 19.87 14.83 4.61
CA LEU A 376 20.07 15.80 3.53
C LEU A 376 19.66 17.21 3.92
N LEU A 377 18.54 17.35 4.64
CA LEU A 377 18.10 18.65 5.14
C LEU A 377 19.04 19.17 6.21
N ALA A 378 19.61 18.31 7.07
CA ALA A 378 20.61 18.70 8.07
C ALA A 378 21.90 19.25 7.43
N ASP A 379 22.29 18.73 6.26
CA ASP A 379 23.46 19.23 5.51
C ASP A 379 23.18 20.55 4.77
N GLN A 380 21.91 20.96 4.59
CA GLN A 380 21.50 22.19 3.91
C GLN A 380 21.23 23.39 4.84
N VAL A 381 21.37 23.24 6.17
CA VAL A 381 20.97 24.26 7.18
C VAL A 381 21.98 25.40 7.39
N GLU A 382 22.95 25.66 6.51
CA GLU A 382 23.76 26.87 6.65
C GLU A 382 23.08 28.16 6.15
N GLU A 383 22.00 28.10 5.35
CA GLU A 383 21.41 29.34 4.77
C GLU A 383 19.88 29.56 4.85
N ASP A 384 19.01 28.58 5.19
CA ASP A 384 17.56 28.87 5.35
C ASP A 384 16.86 27.98 6.41
N GLY A 385 16.65 28.55 7.61
CA GLY A 385 15.51 28.24 8.51
C GLY A 385 15.54 26.96 9.38
N LEU A 386 15.62 27.17 10.70
CA LEU A 386 15.56 26.19 11.80
C LEU A 386 14.28 25.29 11.91
N ASP A 387 13.29 25.40 11.00
CA ASP A 387 11.93 24.86 11.20
C ASP A 387 11.72 23.42 10.65
N ALA A 388 12.44 23.01 9.58
CA ALA A 388 12.19 21.71 8.94
C ALA A 388 12.56 20.52 9.85
N SER A 389 13.74 20.54 10.47
CA SER A 389 14.26 19.48 11.34
C SER A 389 13.36 19.21 12.56
N GLU A 390 12.81 20.26 13.18
CA GLU A 390 11.96 20.16 14.37
C GLU A 390 10.58 19.54 14.06
N ARG A 391 10.04 19.79 12.86
CA ARG A 391 8.79 19.16 12.35
C ARG A 391 8.94 17.65 12.12
N PHE A 392 10.12 17.16 11.74
CA PHE A 392 10.39 15.71 11.63
C PHE A 392 10.38 15.01 12.99
N HIS A 393 10.82 15.70 14.05
CA HIS A 393 10.97 15.12 15.39
C HIS A 393 9.64 14.80 16.09
N LYS A 394 8.56 15.54 15.82
CA LYS A 394 7.23 15.31 16.42
C LYS A 394 6.47 14.08 15.86
N GLN A 395 6.97 13.42 14.82
CA GLN A 395 6.21 12.39 14.09
C GLN A 395 6.32 10.96 14.63
N GLN A 396 7.14 10.69 15.66
CA GLN A 396 7.52 9.34 16.09
C GLN A 396 6.70 8.71 17.24
N ASP A 397 5.77 9.44 17.87
CA ASP A 397 5.12 8.96 19.11
C ASP A 397 3.76 8.24 18.92
N VAL A 398 3.42 7.80 17.69
CA VAL A 398 2.21 6.99 17.46
C VAL A 398 2.63 5.57 17.09
N VAL A 399 2.01 4.57 17.72
CA VAL A 399 2.16 3.16 17.33
C VAL A 399 2.02 3.07 15.81
N GLU A 400 3.04 2.60 15.10
CA GLU A 400 3.14 2.65 13.61
C GLU A 400 1.87 2.10 12.92
N SER A 401 1.17 1.15 13.55
CA SER A 401 -0.09 0.58 13.06
C SER A 401 -1.28 1.55 13.03
N LEU A 402 -1.26 2.61 13.84
CA LEU A 402 -2.32 3.62 13.96
C LEU A 402 -1.90 5.00 13.42
N ALA A 403 -0.67 5.15 12.92
CA ALA A 403 -0.16 6.43 12.44
C ALA A 403 -1.06 7.11 11.38
N ILE A 404 -1.77 6.33 10.56
CA ILE A 404 -2.72 6.84 9.56
C ILE A 404 -3.92 7.55 10.19
N TRP A 405 -4.36 7.11 11.38
CA TRP A 405 -5.50 7.73 12.04
C TRP A 405 -5.15 9.19 12.34
N SER A 406 -4.02 9.46 12.97
CA SER A 406 -3.60 10.82 13.32
C SER A 406 -3.06 11.68 12.17
N THR A 407 -3.20 11.28 10.90
CA THR A 407 -2.59 11.98 9.75
C THR A 407 -3.63 12.63 8.82
N PRO A 408 -3.76 13.97 8.81
CA PRO A 408 -4.58 14.70 7.85
C PRO A 408 -4.23 14.48 6.37
N LEU A 409 -2.94 14.54 6.01
CA LEU A 409 -2.45 14.32 4.64
C LEU A 409 -1.57 13.07 4.54
N VAL A 410 -2.12 12.01 3.96
CA VAL A 410 -1.43 10.73 3.78
C VAL A 410 -0.93 10.64 2.34
N VAL A 411 0.38 10.78 2.14
CA VAL A 411 1.00 10.50 0.84
C VAL A 411 1.49 9.05 0.87
N CYS A 412 0.93 8.20 0.01
CA CYS A 412 1.18 6.76 0.09
C CYS A 412 1.21 6.08 -1.27
N THR A 413 1.68 4.83 -1.31
CA THR A 413 1.38 3.99 -2.48
C THR A 413 -0.10 3.62 -2.48
N VAL A 414 -0.69 3.51 -3.67
CA VAL A 414 -2.08 3.06 -3.88
C VAL A 414 -2.37 1.69 -3.23
N ASP A 415 -1.33 0.86 -3.06
CA ASP A 415 -1.37 -0.41 -2.30
C ASP A 415 -1.87 -0.24 -0.86
N THR A 416 -1.65 0.93 -0.25
CA THR A 416 -2.09 1.22 1.13
C THR A 416 -3.61 1.25 1.24
N VAL A 417 -4.30 1.73 0.21
CA VAL A 417 -5.76 1.85 0.15
C VAL A 417 -6.37 0.60 -0.49
N LEU A 418 -5.96 0.26 -1.72
CA LEU A 418 -6.50 -0.90 -2.44
C LEU A 418 -6.13 -2.24 -1.77
N GLY A 419 -5.11 -2.25 -0.91
CA GLY A 419 -4.79 -3.35 0.00
C GLY A 419 -5.97 -3.83 0.82
N LEU A 420 -6.96 -2.96 1.08
CA LEU A 420 -8.18 -3.31 1.79
C LEU A 420 -8.88 -4.48 1.12
N LEU A 421 -9.00 -4.43 -0.21
CA LEU A 421 -9.74 -5.40 -1.02
C LEU A 421 -9.16 -6.80 -1.03
N VAL A 422 -7.90 -6.95 -0.59
CA VAL A 422 -7.20 -8.23 -0.53
C VAL A 422 -6.76 -8.58 0.89
N ASN A 423 -7.42 -8.02 1.91
CA ASN A 423 -7.13 -8.27 3.33
C ASN A 423 -5.68 -7.91 3.75
N SER A 424 -5.09 -6.87 3.15
CA SER A 424 -3.79 -6.36 3.59
C SER A 424 -3.89 -5.79 5.01
N ARG A 425 -2.96 -6.21 5.88
CA ARG A 425 -2.93 -5.83 7.30
C ARG A 425 -3.04 -4.32 7.52
N ARG A 426 -2.21 -3.54 6.83
CA ARG A 426 -2.15 -2.07 6.99
C ARG A 426 -3.48 -1.42 6.62
N ALA A 427 -4.09 -1.88 5.54
CA ALA A 427 -5.36 -1.33 5.06
C ALA A 427 -6.53 -1.69 5.98
N LEU A 428 -6.58 -2.92 6.50
CA LEU A 428 -7.60 -3.35 7.47
C LEU A 428 -7.54 -2.51 8.75
N TYR A 429 -6.33 -2.25 9.27
CA TYR A 429 -6.13 -1.45 10.50
C TYR A 429 -6.46 0.02 10.28
N SER A 430 -6.29 0.49 9.06
CA SER A 430 -6.56 1.88 8.66
C SER A 430 -8.00 2.07 8.18
N PHE A 431 -8.84 1.02 8.18
CA PHE A 431 -10.20 1.10 7.65
C PHE A 431 -11.02 2.27 8.21
N PRO A 432 -11.00 2.57 9.53
CA PRO A 432 -11.74 3.73 10.04
C PRO A 432 -11.26 5.05 9.43
N ALA A 433 -9.95 5.22 9.25
CA ALA A 433 -9.36 6.40 8.62
C ALA A 433 -9.67 6.47 7.10
N ILE A 434 -9.68 5.32 6.40
CA ILE A 434 -10.07 5.23 4.99
C ILE A 434 -11.54 5.65 4.82
N MET A 435 -12.44 5.26 5.73
CA MET A 435 -13.84 5.71 5.68
C MET A 435 -14.00 7.22 5.92
N ASN A 436 -13.03 7.86 6.56
CA ASN A 436 -12.94 9.31 6.73
C ASN A 436 -12.03 9.98 5.67
N GLY A 437 -11.81 9.33 4.52
CA GLY A 437 -10.85 9.77 3.50
C GLY A 437 -11.46 10.38 2.23
N LEU A 438 -10.67 11.24 1.61
CA LEU A 438 -10.73 11.69 0.22
C LEU A 438 -9.56 11.03 -0.52
N PHE A 439 -9.75 10.58 -1.75
CA PHE A 439 -8.72 9.79 -2.45
C PHE A 439 -8.30 10.47 -3.75
N VAL A 440 -7.01 10.74 -3.89
CA VAL A 440 -6.39 11.05 -5.17
C VAL A 440 -5.59 9.83 -5.57
N ILE A 441 -5.86 9.26 -6.75
CA ILE A 441 -5.11 8.14 -7.30
C ILE A 441 -4.46 8.62 -8.59
N ASP A 442 -3.15 8.86 -8.51
CA ASP A 442 -2.38 9.37 -9.63
C ASP A 442 -1.86 8.24 -10.53
N GLU A 443 -1.68 8.61 -11.80
CA GLU A 443 -1.16 7.76 -12.87
C GLU A 443 -1.81 6.38 -12.96
N ILE A 444 -3.15 6.33 -12.98
CA ILE A 444 -3.94 5.08 -13.03
C ILE A 444 -3.65 4.18 -14.25
N HIS A 445 -3.01 4.73 -15.28
CA HIS A 445 -2.56 3.97 -16.46
C HIS A 445 -1.48 2.95 -16.10
N ALA A 446 -0.67 3.22 -15.07
CA ALA A 446 0.44 2.36 -14.63
C ALA A 446 0.01 1.24 -13.68
N LEU A 447 -1.27 1.20 -13.29
CA LEU A 447 -1.81 0.06 -12.57
C LEU A 447 -1.84 -1.15 -13.51
N ASP A 448 -1.23 -2.24 -13.05
CA ASP A 448 -1.37 -3.55 -13.69
C ASP A 448 -2.85 -3.98 -13.73
N GLU A 449 -3.16 -4.98 -14.54
CA GLU A 449 -4.56 -5.38 -14.77
C GLU A 449 -5.25 -5.78 -13.46
N ARG A 450 -4.56 -6.50 -12.57
CA ARG A 450 -5.08 -6.91 -11.27
C ARG A 450 -5.39 -5.70 -10.38
N MET A 451 -4.45 -4.75 -10.24
CA MET A 451 -4.66 -3.54 -9.47
C MET A 451 -5.76 -2.66 -10.05
N PHE A 452 -5.87 -2.57 -11.38
CA PHE A 452 -6.94 -1.84 -12.03
C PHE A 452 -8.31 -2.48 -11.74
N LYS A 453 -8.41 -3.83 -11.78
CA LYS A 453 -9.62 -4.54 -11.34
C LYS A 453 -9.94 -4.26 -9.86
N LEU A 454 -8.94 -4.20 -8.98
CA LEU A 454 -9.15 -3.83 -7.58
C LEU A 454 -9.61 -2.36 -7.44
N LEU A 455 -9.08 -1.43 -8.25
CA LEU A 455 -9.60 -0.06 -8.31
C LEU A 455 -11.09 -0.05 -8.71
N LEU A 456 -11.48 -0.80 -9.73
CA LEU A 456 -12.89 -0.94 -10.12
C LEU A 456 -13.74 -1.48 -8.96
N ALA A 457 -13.27 -2.52 -8.26
CA ALA A 457 -13.98 -3.03 -7.08
C ALA A 457 -14.08 -1.97 -5.97
N PHE A 458 -13.04 -1.17 -5.73
CA PHE A 458 -13.07 -0.10 -4.73
C PHE A 458 -14.15 0.93 -5.07
N LEU A 459 -14.15 1.44 -6.31
CA LEU A 459 -15.13 2.41 -6.78
C LEU A 459 -16.57 1.86 -6.73
N LYS A 460 -16.74 0.56 -6.97
CA LYS A 460 -18.05 -0.13 -6.92
C LYS A 460 -18.59 -0.28 -5.51
N TYR A 461 -17.75 -0.74 -4.59
CA TYR A 461 -18.18 -1.06 -3.22
C TYR A 461 -18.25 0.17 -2.32
N PHE A 462 -17.57 1.26 -2.70
CA PHE A 462 -17.60 2.54 -1.99
C PHE A 462 -18.10 3.69 -2.91
N PRO A 463 -19.36 3.66 -3.37
CA PRO A 463 -19.87 4.60 -4.35
C PRO A 463 -19.85 6.06 -3.87
N ASN A 464 -19.98 6.30 -2.56
CA ASN A 464 -20.07 7.65 -2.02
C ASN A 464 -18.74 8.18 -1.46
N LEU A 465 -17.64 7.44 -1.59
CA LEU A 465 -16.30 7.99 -1.32
C LEU A 465 -15.87 8.92 -2.47
N PRO A 466 -15.42 10.15 -2.17
CA PRO A 466 -14.85 11.03 -3.19
C PRO A 466 -13.48 10.52 -3.66
N VAL A 467 -13.36 10.26 -4.96
CA VAL A 467 -12.14 9.80 -5.60
C VAL A 467 -11.82 10.64 -6.85
N LEU A 468 -10.63 11.21 -6.87
CA LEU A 468 -10.01 11.80 -8.04
C LEU A 468 -9.03 10.82 -8.66
N LEU A 469 -9.29 10.42 -9.90
CA LEU A 469 -8.37 9.64 -10.73
C LEU A 469 -7.59 10.59 -11.63
N MET A 470 -6.30 10.37 -11.79
CA MET A 470 -5.46 11.19 -12.67
C MET A 470 -4.61 10.33 -13.59
N THR A 471 -4.41 10.80 -14.82
CA THR A 471 -3.52 10.16 -15.79
C THR A 471 -3.22 11.10 -16.95
N ALA A 472 -2.11 10.87 -17.66
CA ALA A 472 -1.82 11.55 -18.93
C ALA A 472 -2.68 11.03 -20.08
N SER A 473 -2.93 9.72 -20.11
CA SER A 473 -3.79 9.06 -21.10
C SER A 473 -4.35 7.79 -20.45
N LEU A 474 -5.58 7.43 -20.78
CA LEU A 474 -6.19 6.16 -20.36
C LEU A 474 -6.80 5.46 -21.57
N PRO A 475 -6.53 4.16 -21.75
CA PRO A 475 -7.19 3.38 -22.78
C PRO A 475 -8.72 3.45 -22.70
N ASP A 476 -9.37 3.50 -23.86
CA ASP A 476 -10.82 3.61 -24.00
C ASP A 476 -11.54 2.45 -23.33
N TRP A 477 -11.01 1.22 -23.44
CA TRP A 477 -11.58 0.06 -22.75
C TRP A 477 -11.51 0.20 -21.22
N LYS A 478 -10.45 0.81 -20.67
CA LYS A 478 -10.36 1.12 -19.22
C LYS A 478 -11.37 2.20 -18.83
N LYS A 479 -11.55 3.24 -19.65
CA LYS A 479 -12.58 4.27 -19.44
C LYS A 479 -14.00 3.70 -19.48
N GLN A 480 -14.30 2.82 -20.44
CA GLN A 480 -15.58 2.13 -20.51
C GLN A 480 -15.86 1.31 -19.25
N LEU A 481 -14.85 0.61 -18.70
CA LEU A 481 -15.00 -0.11 -17.44
C LEU A 481 -15.26 0.83 -16.26
N LEU A 482 -14.63 2.02 -16.22
CA LEU A 482 -14.94 3.03 -15.20
C LEU A 482 -16.41 3.47 -15.31
N TYR A 483 -16.91 3.78 -16.51
CA TYR A 483 -18.32 4.13 -16.72
C TYR A 483 -19.30 3.00 -16.36
N GLN A 484 -18.92 1.74 -16.58
CA GLN A 484 -19.74 0.58 -16.20
C GLN A 484 -19.88 0.44 -14.68
N VAL A 485 -18.91 0.91 -13.91
CA VAL A 485 -18.92 0.84 -12.44
C VAL A 485 -19.44 2.15 -11.82
N ARG A 486 -19.24 3.29 -12.48
CA ARG A 486 -19.52 4.63 -11.98
C ARG A 486 -20.29 5.45 -13.01
N ASN A 487 -21.60 5.52 -12.80
CA ASN A 487 -22.55 6.27 -13.61
C ASN A 487 -22.35 7.79 -13.47
N ASP A 488 -21.75 8.20 -12.37
CA ASP A 488 -21.47 9.57 -11.97
C ASP A 488 -20.06 10.03 -12.39
N LEU A 489 -19.26 9.20 -13.06
CA LEU A 489 -17.92 9.54 -13.52
C LEU A 489 -17.91 10.86 -14.31
N HIS A 490 -17.19 11.86 -13.81
CA HIS A 490 -16.97 13.14 -14.48
C HIS A 490 -15.55 13.19 -15.06
N VAL A 491 -15.42 13.27 -16.38
CA VAL A 491 -14.11 13.32 -17.06
C VAL A 491 -13.76 14.76 -17.42
N ILE A 492 -12.62 15.22 -16.92
CA ILE A 492 -12.06 16.54 -17.17
C ILE A 492 -10.85 16.39 -18.09
N SER A 493 -10.84 17.11 -19.21
CA SER A 493 -9.74 17.09 -20.17
C SER A 493 -8.66 18.12 -19.81
N GLY A 494 -7.42 17.82 -20.21
CA GLY A 494 -6.29 18.75 -20.08
C GLY A 494 -6.47 20.07 -20.84
N PRO A 495 -5.62 21.07 -20.55
CA PRO A 495 -5.72 22.39 -21.17
C PRO A 495 -5.33 22.31 -22.65
N GLN A 496 -6.26 22.68 -23.53
CA GLN A 496 -6.13 22.56 -24.99
C GLN A 496 -4.82 23.16 -25.53
N GLU A 497 -4.41 24.32 -25.01
CA GLU A 497 -3.18 25.02 -25.41
C GLU A 497 -1.89 24.21 -25.17
N LEU A 498 -1.84 23.35 -24.13
CA LEU A 498 -0.69 22.48 -23.88
C LEU A 498 -0.81 21.15 -24.64
N GLU A 499 -2.04 20.67 -24.80
CA GLU A 499 -2.32 19.42 -25.51
C GLU A 499 -2.01 19.53 -27.01
N GLU A 500 -2.29 20.68 -27.62
CA GLU A 500 -2.08 20.96 -29.06
C GLU A 500 -0.67 21.50 -29.36
N LEU A 501 0.12 21.82 -28.33
CA LEU A 501 1.49 22.29 -28.49
C LEU A 501 2.33 21.25 -29.24
N GLN A 502 2.98 21.65 -30.32
CA GLN A 502 3.87 20.79 -31.09
C GLN A 502 5.17 20.59 -30.31
N ARG A 503 5.43 19.38 -29.81
CA ARG A 503 6.51 19.12 -28.85
C ARG A 503 7.56 18.13 -29.34
N TYR A 504 7.16 17.17 -30.16
CA TYR A 504 7.99 16.02 -30.49
C TYR A 504 8.28 15.95 -31.99
N GLN A 505 9.54 15.71 -32.33
CA GLN A 505 9.96 15.27 -33.64
C GLN A 505 10.29 13.78 -33.55
N LEU A 506 9.37 12.92 -33.99
CA LEU A 506 9.57 11.47 -33.95
C LEU A 506 10.49 11.02 -35.08
N VAL A 507 11.46 10.18 -34.76
CA VAL A 507 12.39 9.57 -35.71
C VAL A 507 12.47 8.07 -35.44
N GLN A 508 12.42 7.25 -36.49
CA GLN A 508 12.53 5.79 -36.41
C GLN A 508 13.60 5.30 -37.41
N ASP A 509 14.00 4.03 -37.27
CA ASP A 509 14.92 3.31 -38.16
C ASP A 509 16.33 3.92 -38.25
N VAL A 510 16.71 4.61 -37.16
CA VAL A 510 17.99 5.28 -36.98
C VAL A 510 19.09 4.26 -36.74
N GLN A 511 20.16 4.31 -37.52
CA GLN A 511 21.34 3.47 -37.34
C GLN A 511 22.20 3.96 -36.16
N SER A 512 23.03 3.08 -35.58
CA SER A 512 23.84 3.43 -34.41
C SER A 512 24.75 4.66 -34.61
N GLU A 513 25.29 4.85 -35.82
CA GLU A 513 26.12 6.03 -36.15
C GLU A 513 25.30 7.33 -36.13
N GLU A 514 24.05 7.28 -36.61
CA GLU A 514 23.15 8.42 -36.58
C GLU A 514 22.73 8.75 -35.14
N VAL A 515 22.44 7.74 -34.30
CA VAL A 515 22.16 7.94 -32.87
C VAL A 515 23.30 8.69 -32.20
N GLN A 516 24.56 8.29 -32.47
CA GLN A 516 25.74 8.98 -31.93
C GLN A 516 25.82 10.43 -32.40
N SER A 517 25.49 10.71 -33.66
CA SER A 517 25.44 12.08 -34.21
C SER A 517 24.44 12.96 -33.48
N TRP A 518 23.21 12.45 -33.25
CA TRP A 518 22.18 13.15 -32.47
C TRP A 518 22.64 13.46 -31.05
N ILE A 519 23.32 12.51 -30.40
CA ILE A 519 23.87 12.70 -29.07
C ILE A 519 24.95 13.80 -29.10
N ARG A 520 25.92 13.72 -30.01
CA ARG A 520 27.00 14.73 -30.13
C ARG A 520 26.43 16.13 -30.33
N GLN A 521 25.47 16.28 -31.22
CA GLN A 521 24.83 17.57 -31.49
C GLN A 521 24.12 18.10 -30.23
N THR A 522 23.31 17.25 -29.58
CA THR A 522 22.58 17.65 -28.38
C THR A 522 23.52 18.09 -27.25
N LEU A 523 24.60 17.36 -27.03
CA LEU A 523 25.59 17.69 -25.98
C LEU A 523 26.38 18.96 -26.33
N ALA A 524 26.74 19.16 -27.61
CA ALA A 524 27.42 20.36 -28.08
C ALA A 524 26.57 21.63 -27.87
N ASP A 525 25.25 21.50 -27.98
CA ASP A 525 24.28 22.56 -27.69
C ASP A 525 24.04 22.76 -26.17
N GLY A 526 24.78 22.03 -25.31
CA GLY A 526 24.60 22.04 -23.85
C GLY A 526 23.33 21.33 -23.38
N GLY A 527 22.68 20.57 -24.27
CA GLY A 527 21.43 19.87 -24.02
C GLY A 527 21.60 18.55 -23.29
N LYS A 528 20.47 17.97 -22.89
CA LYS A 528 20.42 16.75 -22.06
C LYS A 528 19.82 15.58 -22.82
N VAL A 529 20.44 14.42 -22.67
CA VAL A 529 20.02 13.18 -23.32
C VAL A 529 19.41 12.23 -22.29
N LEU A 530 18.20 11.75 -22.57
CA LEU A 530 17.57 10.65 -21.84
C LEU A 530 17.51 9.42 -22.75
N TRP A 531 18.18 8.36 -22.34
CA TRP A 531 18.15 7.07 -23.04
C TRP A 531 17.41 6.03 -22.20
N VAL A 532 16.20 5.65 -22.62
CA VAL A 532 15.36 4.68 -21.91
C VAL A 532 15.47 3.30 -22.54
N ARG A 533 16.00 2.34 -21.78
CA ARG A 533 16.17 0.94 -22.18
C ARG A 533 15.17 0.05 -21.47
N ASN A 534 14.65 -0.97 -22.15
CA ASN A 534 13.64 -1.87 -21.57
C ASN A 534 14.22 -2.86 -20.54
N GLN A 535 15.51 -3.17 -20.62
CA GLN A 535 16.17 -4.11 -19.73
C GLN A 535 17.34 -3.46 -19.00
N VAL A 536 17.59 -3.93 -17.78
CA VAL A 536 18.66 -3.39 -16.94
C VAL A 536 20.03 -3.73 -17.52
N GLU A 537 20.20 -4.94 -18.05
CA GLU A 537 21.41 -5.37 -18.76
C GLU A 537 21.76 -4.41 -19.90
N TRP A 538 20.78 -4.13 -20.76
CA TRP A 538 20.94 -3.19 -21.87
C TRP A 538 21.25 -1.77 -21.38
N ALA A 539 20.62 -1.31 -20.30
CA ALA A 539 20.94 -0.01 -19.71
C ALA A 539 22.40 0.07 -19.23
N MET A 540 22.92 -0.99 -18.60
CA MET A 540 24.31 -1.04 -18.15
C MET A 540 25.29 -1.12 -19.33
N GLU A 541 24.96 -1.87 -20.38
CA GLU A 541 25.75 -1.93 -21.62
C GLU A 541 25.82 -0.56 -22.30
N THR A 542 24.67 0.07 -22.55
CA THR A 542 24.58 1.42 -23.12
C THR A 542 25.32 2.45 -22.26
N TYR A 543 25.24 2.35 -20.94
CA TYR A 543 25.99 3.22 -20.02
C TYR A 543 27.51 3.09 -20.23
N ARG A 544 28.05 1.87 -20.26
CA ARG A 544 29.49 1.63 -20.49
C ARG A 544 29.93 2.12 -21.86
N GLU A 545 29.10 1.95 -22.87
CA GLU A 545 29.38 2.45 -24.23
C GLU A 545 29.39 3.97 -24.28
N CYS A 546 28.40 4.63 -23.68
CA CYS A 546 28.33 6.08 -23.62
C CYS A 546 29.55 6.67 -22.88
N GLN A 547 29.99 6.05 -21.78
CA GLN A 547 31.20 6.48 -21.08
C GLN A 547 32.47 6.42 -21.95
N LYS A 548 32.56 5.45 -22.86
CA LYS A 548 33.69 5.32 -23.79
C LYS A 548 33.61 6.32 -24.95
N LEU A 549 32.40 6.57 -25.45
CA LEU A 549 32.17 7.41 -26.64
C LEU A 549 32.12 8.92 -26.33
N PHE A 550 31.77 9.27 -25.09
CA PHE A 550 31.60 10.65 -24.59
C PHE A 550 32.33 10.87 -23.25
N PRO A 551 33.64 10.61 -23.17
CA PRO A 551 34.41 10.69 -21.91
C PRO A 551 34.44 12.10 -21.29
N GLU A 552 34.14 13.13 -22.07
CA GLU A 552 34.09 14.54 -21.65
C GLU A 552 32.75 14.94 -21.00
N CYS A 553 31.72 14.10 -21.05
CA CYS A 553 30.40 14.39 -20.51
C CYS A 553 30.09 13.55 -19.27
N ASP A 554 29.22 14.09 -18.40
CA ASP A 554 28.66 13.29 -17.33
C ASP A 554 27.70 12.24 -17.91
N VAL A 555 27.97 10.97 -17.64
CA VAL A 555 27.13 9.83 -18.02
C VAL A 555 26.69 9.14 -16.73
N GLU A 556 25.38 8.98 -16.57
CA GLU A 556 24.76 8.36 -15.39
C GLU A 556 23.83 7.22 -15.80
N VAL A 557 23.64 6.23 -14.92
CA VAL A 557 22.71 5.11 -15.11
C VAL A 557 21.75 4.94 -13.95
N TYR A 558 20.46 4.76 -14.20
CA TYR A 558 19.47 4.61 -13.14
C TYR A 558 18.44 3.50 -13.40
N HIS A 559 18.35 2.55 -12.48
CA HIS A 559 17.48 1.38 -12.57
C HIS A 559 17.22 0.70 -11.20
N SER A 560 16.49 -0.41 -11.19
CA SER A 560 16.06 -1.08 -9.96
C SER A 560 17.10 -1.98 -9.27
N ARG A 561 18.20 -2.36 -9.95
CA ARG A 561 19.23 -3.30 -9.44
C ARG A 561 20.30 -2.70 -8.52
N PHE A 562 19.97 -1.62 -7.82
CA PHE A 562 20.80 -1.12 -6.71
C PHE A 562 20.20 -1.61 -5.39
N ARG A 563 21.01 -1.67 -4.32
CA ARG A 563 20.45 -1.74 -2.96
C ARG A 563 19.53 -0.55 -2.77
N TYR A 564 18.44 -0.71 -2.03
CA TYR A 564 17.44 0.36 -1.89
C TYR A 564 18.02 1.67 -1.33
N LYS A 565 18.80 1.57 -0.24
CA LYS A 565 20.21 1.98 -0.25
C LYS A 565 20.70 3.15 -1.11
N ASP A 566 21.85 2.85 -1.68
CA ASP A 566 22.48 3.27 -2.92
C ASP A 566 21.50 3.80 -4.00
N ARG A 567 20.35 3.15 -4.22
CA ARG A 567 19.36 3.58 -5.22
C ARG A 567 18.81 4.97 -4.93
N SER A 568 18.41 5.25 -3.69
CA SER A 568 17.79 6.55 -3.40
C SER A 568 18.81 7.69 -3.32
N GLU A 569 20.08 7.41 -2.96
CA GLU A 569 21.18 8.37 -3.11
C GLU A 569 21.35 8.75 -4.59
N ARG A 570 21.40 7.73 -5.46
CA ARG A 570 21.53 7.95 -6.89
C ARG A 570 20.34 8.67 -7.50
N HIS A 571 19.13 8.36 -7.05
CA HIS A 571 17.90 9.01 -7.50
C HIS A 571 17.98 10.53 -7.31
N ARG A 572 18.38 11.01 -6.13
CA ARG A 572 18.52 12.45 -5.84
C ARG A 572 19.61 13.08 -6.70
N LYS A 573 20.81 12.47 -6.72
CA LYS A 573 21.94 12.93 -7.53
C LYS A 573 21.57 13.12 -9.01
N VAL A 574 20.90 12.13 -9.60
CA VAL A 574 20.48 12.19 -11.00
C VAL A 574 19.47 13.31 -11.23
N ILE A 575 18.49 13.49 -10.34
CA ILE A 575 17.51 14.59 -10.48
C ILE A 575 18.22 15.94 -10.41
N ASP A 576 19.13 16.13 -9.46
CA ASP A 576 19.79 17.41 -9.21
C ASP A 576 20.72 17.77 -10.38
N GLN A 577 21.55 16.84 -10.84
CA GLN A 577 22.37 17.00 -12.04
C GLN A 577 21.52 17.30 -13.28
N PHE A 578 20.36 16.64 -13.42
CA PHE A 578 19.46 16.89 -14.53
C PHE A 578 18.68 18.21 -14.39
N LYS A 579 18.67 18.85 -13.22
CA LYS A 579 18.12 20.21 -13.02
C LYS A 579 19.14 21.32 -13.31
N GLU A 580 20.45 21.06 -13.17
CA GLU A 580 21.51 22.04 -13.44
C GLU A 580 21.42 22.66 -14.86
N HIS A 581 21.46 23.99 -14.96
CA HIS A 581 21.36 24.68 -16.25
C HIS A 581 22.68 24.60 -17.04
N ASN A 582 22.58 24.44 -18.37
CA ASN A 582 23.72 24.42 -19.31
C ASN A 582 24.81 23.39 -18.99
N LYS A 583 24.44 22.28 -18.35
CA LYS A 583 25.32 21.14 -18.11
C LYS A 583 24.86 19.95 -18.95
N PRO A 584 25.60 19.59 -20.01
CA PRO A 584 25.26 18.43 -20.82
C PRO A 584 25.43 17.15 -20.00
N ILE A 585 24.44 16.27 -20.08
CA ILE A 585 24.42 14.99 -19.36
C ILE A 585 23.71 13.93 -20.21
N ILE A 586 24.23 12.71 -20.13
CA ILE A 586 23.55 11.52 -20.64
C ILE A 586 23.03 10.72 -19.45
N LEU A 587 21.70 10.57 -19.35
CA LEU A 587 21.08 9.67 -18.40
C LEU A 587 20.56 8.43 -19.13
N VAL A 588 21.17 7.28 -18.84
CA VAL A 588 20.65 5.98 -19.25
C VAL A 588 19.74 5.45 -18.14
N ALA A 589 18.49 5.15 -18.45
CA ALA A 589 17.52 4.69 -17.46
C ALA A 589 16.68 3.53 -17.98
N THR A 590 16.02 2.82 -17.08
CA THR A 590 14.93 1.91 -17.44
C THR A 590 13.57 2.56 -17.26
N GLN A 591 12.49 1.78 -17.15
CA GLN A 591 11.12 2.25 -16.91
C GLN A 591 10.98 3.14 -15.66
N VAL A 592 11.98 3.17 -14.78
CA VAL A 592 12.05 4.10 -13.65
C VAL A 592 11.96 5.58 -14.08
N ALA A 593 12.34 5.92 -15.31
CA ALA A 593 12.20 7.27 -15.85
C ALA A 593 10.74 7.64 -16.21
N GLU A 594 9.84 6.67 -16.33
CA GLU A 594 8.47 6.90 -16.78
C GLU A 594 7.64 7.63 -15.72
N MET A 595 7.91 7.41 -14.43
CA MET A 595 7.01 7.86 -13.36
C MET A 595 7.66 8.75 -12.30
N SER A 596 8.90 8.46 -11.87
CA SER A 596 9.46 9.02 -10.63
C SER A 596 10.49 10.13 -10.78
N LEU A 597 10.84 10.53 -12.00
CA LEU A 597 11.88 11.54 -12.23
C LEU A 597 11.30 12.78 -12.90
N ASP A 598 11.43 13.96 -12.27
CA ASP A 598 11.09 15.25 -12.89
C ASP A 598 12.19 15.69 -13.87
N LEU A 599 12.27 14.97 -14.98
CA LEU A 599 13.25 15.20 -16.05
C LEU A 599 12.63 15.97 -17.21
N SER A 600 13.44 16.85 -17.82
CA SER A 600 13.12 17.54 -19.07
C SER A 600 14.31 17.45 -20.03
N ALA A 601 14.34 16.40 -20.85
CA ALA A 601 15.42 16.15 -21.81
C ALA A 601 15.25 16.96 -23.11
N ASP A 602 16.35 17.20 -23.81
CA ASP A 602 16.40 17.79 -25.15
C ASP A 602 16.41 16.74 -26.26
N LEU A 603 16.84 15.51 -25.92
CA LEU A 603 16.81 14.33 -26.80
C LEU A 603 16.32 13.13 -26.00
N LEU A 604 15.31 12.42 -26.52
CA LEU A 604 14.96 11.09 -26.05
C LEU A 604 15.43 10.05 -27.04
N ILE A 605 16.03 9.01 -26.51
CA ILE A 605 16.28 7.76 -27.20
C ILE A 605 15.55 6.70 -26.41
N SER A 606 14.65 5.95 -27.04
CA SER A 606 13.84 4.95 -26.34
C SER A 606 13.76 3.68 -27.15
N ASP A 607 13.94 2.54 -26.49
CA ASP A 607 13.46 1.27 -27.04
C ASP A 607 11.94 1.36 -27.27
N ILE A 608 11.44 0.66 -28.28
CA ILE A 608 10.00 0.47 -28.46
C ILE A 608 9.40 -0.16 -27.20
N ALA A 609 8.26 0.37 -26.75
CA ALA A 609 7.54 -0.08 -25.56
C ALA A 609 6.03 0.05 -25.80
N PRO A 610 5.16 -0.54 -24.95
CA PRO A 610 3.72 -0.35 -25.07
C PRO A 610 3.33 1.13 -25.12
N ILE A 611 2.30 1.47 -25.88
CA ILE A 611 1.87 2.86 -26.14
C ILE A 611 1.80 3.73 -24.87
N PRO A 612 1.19 3.28 -23.75
CA PRO A 612 1.15 4.09 -22.52
C PRO A 612 2.54 4.43 -21.97
N ALA A 613 3.49 3.50 -22.02
CA ALA A 613 4.86 3.72 -21.57
C ALA A 613 5.60 4.72 -22.48
N LEU A 614 5.42 4.61 -23.81
CA LEU A 614 6.01 5.56 -24.76
C LEU A 614 5.48 6.99 -24.55
N ILE A 615 4.17 7.17 -24.32
CA ILE A 615 3.59 8.48 -24.01
C ILE A 615 4.25 9.07 -22.74
N GLN A 616 4.51 8.25 -21.72
CA GLN A 616 5.19 8.71 -20.51
C GLN A 616 6.65 9.09 -20.76
N ARG A 617 7.38 8.32 -21.57
CA ARG A 617 8.77 8.63 -21.96
C ARG A 617 8.83 9.93 -22.76
N LEU A 618 7.93 10.12 -23.72
CA LEU A 618 7.78 11.37 -24.48
C LEU A 618 7.44 12.55 -23.55
N GLY A 619 6.66 12.32 -22.50
CA GLY A 619 6.37 13.31 -21.45
C GLY A 619 7.57 13.77 -20.61
N ARG A 620 8.76 13.16 -20.79
CA ARG A 620 10.05 13.59 -20.21
C ARG A 620 10.92 14.40 -21.18
N VAL A 621 10.47 14.57 -22.43
CA VAL A 621 11.12 15.41 -23.44
C VAL A 621 10.42 16.75 -23.54
N ASN A 622 11.21 17.82 -23.61
CA ASN A 622 10.67 19.16 -23.77
C ASN A 622 9.57 19.49 -22.72
N ARG A 623 9.73 18.96 -21.49
CA ARG A 623 8.67 18.88 -20.47
C ARG A 623 8.18 20.25 -20.03
N ARG A 624 9.05 21.25 -20.08
CA ARG A 624 8.83 22.63 -19.62
C ARG A 624 8.33 23.58 -20.71
N ALA A 625 8.05 23.08 -21.92
CA ALA A 625 7.53 23.89 -23.01
C ALA A 625 6.18 24.54 -22.63
N THR A 626 6.03 25.81 -22.98
CA THR A 626 4.81 26.60 -22.77
C THR A 626 4.43 27.31 -24.08
N PRO A 627 3.14 27.63 -24.30
CA PRO A 627 2.71 28.30 -25.53
C PRO A 627 3.37 29.68 -25.72
N ASP A 628 3.70 30.36 -24.61
CA ASP A 628 4.31 31.69 -24.60
C ASP A 628 5.82 31.68 -24.94
N GLN A 629 6.45 30.50 -24.92
CA GLN A 629 7.85 30.35 -25.27
C GLN A 629 7.95 29.71 -26.66
N THR A 630 8.74 30.32 -27.55
CA THR A 630 9.09 29.73 -28.84
C THR A 630 10.07 28.56 -28.62
N VAL A 631 9.58 27.45 -28.09
CA VAL A 631 10.39 26.25 -27.87
C VAL A 631 10.25 25.35 -29.08
N LEU A 632 11.35 25.11 -29.78
CA LEU A 632 11.38 24.19 -30.91
C LEU A 632 11.02 22.77 -30.43
N PRO A 633 10.22 22.02 -31.21
CA PRO A 633 10.01 20.59 -30.98
C PRO A 633 11.35 19.86 -30.85
N LYS A 634 11.40 18.89 -29.94
CA LYS A 634 12.63 18.16 -29.62
C LYS A 634 12.59 16.75 -30.20
N PRO A 635 13.73 16.20 -30.65
CA PRO A 635 13.81 14.87 -31.23
C PRO A 635 13.54 13.76 -30.20
N ALA A 636 12.79 12.75 -30.64
CA ALA A 636 12.57 11.51 -29.94
C ALA A 636 12.79 10.33 -30.90
N LEU A 637 13.87 9.59 -30.66
CA LEU A 637 14.32 8.47 -31.46
C LEU A 637 13.74 7.19 -30.87
N ILE A 638 12.93 6.46 -31.65
CA ILE A 638 12.35 5.19 -31.25
C ILE A 638 13.15 4.06 -31.90
N LEU A 639 13.87 3.32 -31.06
CA LEU A 639 14.70 2.19 -31.49
C LEU A 639 13.87 0.91 -31.59
N PRO A 640 14.12 0.06 -32.60
CA PRO A 640 13.53 -1.26 -32.68
C PRO A 640 14.02 -2.16 -31.52
N LEU A 641 13.36 -3.30 -31.33
CA LEU A 641 13.81 -4.31 -30.36
C LEU A 641 15.16 -4.91 -30.78
N GLU A 642 16.03 -5.07 -29.80
CA GLU A 642 17.28 -5.82 -29.97
C GLU A 642 17.02 -7.33 -29.86
N GLY A 643 17.11 -8.01 -31.00
CA GLY A 643 16.87 -9.44 -31.11
C GLY A 643 15.41 -9.85 -30.87
N ASN A 644 15.18 -11.09 -30.44
CA ASN A 644 13.84 -11.65 -30.24
C ASN A 644 13.32 -11.50 -28.79
N ASN A 645 14.00 -10.73 -27.93
CA ASN A 645 13.68 -10.64 -26.52
C ASN A 645 12.67 -9.50 -26.25
N CYS A 646 11.40 -9.84 -26.11
CA CYS A 646 10.32 -8.87 -25.88
C CYS A 646 10.16 -8.46 -24.40
N ASN A 647 10.88 -9.07 -23.46
CA ASN A 647 10.73 -8.78 -22.04
C ASN A 647 11.06 -7.31 -21.73
N PRO A 648 10.33 -6.66 -20.79
CA PRO A 648 9.29 -7.24 -19.93
C PRO A 648 7.87 -7.21 -20.53
N TYR A 649 7.73 -6.89 -21.81
CA TYR A 649 6.44 -6.67 -22.46
C TYR A 649 6.00 -7.85 -23.34
N LYS A 650 4.73 -7.86 -23.73
CA LYS A 650 4.20 -8.85 -24.67
C LYS A 650 4.49 -8.41 -26.10
N GLU A 651 4.81 -9.37 -26.98
CA GLU A 651 5.09 -9.09 -28.40
C GLU A 651 3.94 -8.34 -29.10
N GLU A 652 2.68 -8.68 -28.77
CA GLU A 652 1.48 -8.02 -29.30
C GLU A 652 1.43 -6.53 -28.94
N GLU A 653 1.80 -6.17 -27.71
CA GLU A 653 1.82 -4.77 -27.25
C GLU A 653 2.90 -3.96 -27.98
N LEU A 654 4.02 -4.59 -28.31
CA LEU A 654 5.12 -3.96 -29.05
C LEU A 654 4.78 -3.79 -30.53
N LYS A 655 4.15 -4.78 -31.17
CA LYS A 655 3.64 -4.67 -32.54
C LYS A 655 2.60 -3.56 -32.67
N CYS A 656 1.69 -3.47 -31.70
CA CYS A 656 0.72 -2.40 -31.61
C CYS A 656 1.40 -1.02 -31.49
N ALA A 657 2.42 -0.91 -30.65
CA ALA A 657 3.19 0.33 -30.51
C ALA A 657 3.96 0.72 -31.79
N GLN A 658 4.50 -0.25 -32.53
CA GLN A 658 5.16 0.00 -33.82
C GLN A 658 4.17 0.58 -34.85
N ALA A 659 2.97 0.00 -34.96
CA ALA A 659 1.92 0.51 -35.84
C ALA A 659 1.46 1.92 -35.45
N TRP A 660 1.38 2.18 -34.14
CA TRP A 660 1.04 3.50 -33.59
C TRP A 660 2.10 4.56 -33.92
N ILE A 661 3.39 4.27 -33.71
CA ILE A 661 4.50 5.18 -34.08
C ILE A 661 4.52 5.43 -35.60
N ALA A 662 4.35 4.40 -36.41
CA ALA A 662 4.30 4.55 -37.87
C ALA A 662 3.16 5.48 -38.30
N SER A 663 1.99 5.38 -37.66
CA SER A 663 0.84 6.26 -37.92
C SER A 663 1.12 7.71 -37.53
N LEU A 664 1.83 7.93 -36.43
CA LEU A 664 2.25 9.27 -36.01
C LEU A 664 3.23 9.90 -37.00
N ILE A 665 4.23 9.14 -37.46
CA ILE A 665 5.23 9.61 -38.44
C ILE A 665 4.56 9.93 -39.79
N GLN A 666 3.54 9.16 -40.19
CA GLN A 666 2.77 9.40 -41.42
C GLN A 666 2.04 10.76 -41.45
N LEU A 667 1.83 11.42 -40.30
CA LEU A 667 1.32 12.80 -40.28
C LEU A 667 2.27 13.80 -40.95
N ASN A 668 3.55 13.44 -41.12
CA ASN A 668 4.59 14.24 -41.77
C ASN A 668 4.71 15.67 -41.19
N ARG A 669 4.55 15.78 -39.87
CA ARG A 669 4.72 17.00 -39.08
C ARG A 669 5.22 16.65 -37.68
N THR A 670 5.52 17.68 -36.90
CA THR A 670 5.79 17.52 -35.46
C THR A 670 4.50 17.08 -34.74
N ILE A 671 4.69 16.49 -33.56
CA ILE A 671 3.65 15.76 -32.84
C ILE A 671 3.33 16.48 -31.53
N SER A 672 2.05 16.59 -31.23
CA SER A 672 1.51 17.12 -29.97
C SER A 672 1.02 16.02 -29.03
N GLN A 673 0.70 16.35 -27.78
CA GLN A 673 0.14 15.38 -26.84
C GLN A 673 -1.25 14.89 -27.30
N LYS A 674 -2.04 15.78 -27.92
CA LYS A 674 -3.32 15.44 -28.54
C LYS A 674 -3.17 14.38 -29.63
N ASP A 675 -2.18 14.53 -30.50
CA ASP A 675 -1.90 13.57 -31.57
C ASP A 675 -1.57 12.18 -31.01
N LEU A 676 -0.75 12.12 -29.93
CA LEU A 676 -0.41 10.86 -29.26
C LEU A 676 -1.67 10.11 -28.77
N LYS A 677 -2.60 10.85 -28.14
CA LYS A 677 -3.85 10.33 -27.58
C LYS A 677 -4.87 9.91 -28.64
N GLU A 678 -5.10 10.75 -29.64
CA GLU A 678 -6.08 10.45 -30.69
C GLU A 678 -5.67 9.25 -31.52
N ILE A 679 -4.38 9.14 -31.86
CA ILE A 679 -3.88 8.00 -32.62
C ILE A 679 -3.77 6.76 -31.73
N SER A 680 -3.49 6.88 -30.42
CA SER A 680 -3.46 5.70 -29.54
C SER A 680 -4.82 4.99 -29.50
N ALA A 681 -5.91 5.74 -29.43
CA ALA A 681 -7.27 5.20 -29.42
C ALA A 681 -7.59 4.35 -30.67
N MET A 682 -6.97 4.63 -31.82
CA MET A 682 -7.17 3.87 -33.07
C MET A 682 -6.45 2.52 -33.08
N HIS A 683 -5.41 2.36 -32.26
CA HIS A 683 -4.59 1.15 -32.20
C HIS A 683 -4.91 0.27 -30.98
N GLU A 684 -5.76 0.75 -30.08
CA GLU A 684 -6.13 0.02 -28.89
C GLU A 684 -6.90 -1.26 -29.20
N GLN A 685 -6.46 -2.36 -28.58
CA GLN A 685 -7.18 -3.62 -28.60
C GLN A 685 -8.28 -3.60 -27.55
N GLU A 686 -9.50 -3.95 -27.95
CA GLU A 686 -10.58 -4.19 -26.99
C GLU A 686 -10.19 -5.34 -26.04
N ARG A 687 -10.20 -5.06 -24.73
CA ARG A 687 -10.11 -6.09 -23.69
C ARG A 687 -11.44 -6.19 -22.96
N LYS A 688 -11.99 -7.41 -22.90
CA LYS A 688 -13.22 -7.70 -22.16
C LYS A 688 -12.86 -8.20 -20.77
N ILE A 689 -12.96 -7.30 -19.78
CA ILE A 689 -12.88 -7.68 -18.36
C ILE A 689 -14.30 -7.87 -17.84
N SER A 690 -14.54 -9.01 -17.17
CA SER A 690 -15.84 -9.29 -16.54
C SER A 690 -15.94 -8.61 -15.18
N LEU A 691 -17.04 -7.88 -14.92
CA LEU A 691 -17.30 -7.32 -13.58
C LEU A 691 -17.47 -8.39 -12.51
N THR A 692 -17.83 -9.62 -12.88
CA THR A 692 -17.86 -10.77 -11.96
C THR A 692 -16.44 -11.12 -11.49
N GLU A 693 -15.46 -11.05 -12.39
CA GLU A 693 -14.05 -11.29 -12.03
C GLU A 693 -13.55 -10.21 -11.07
N VAL A 694 -13.89 -8.94 -11.34
CA VAL A 694 -13.61 -7.80 -10.46
C VAL A 694 -14.12 -8.03 -9.04
N GLU A 695 -15.35 -8.52 -8.89
CA GLU A 695 -15.91 -8.85 -7.58
C GLU A 695 -15.21 -10.02 -6.91
N GLN A 696 -14.85 -11.06 -7.68
CA GLN A 696 -14.23 -12.27 -7.13
C GLN A 696 -12.85 -12.00 -6.55
N ILE A 697 -12.03 -11.17 -7.20
CA ILE A 697 -10.69 -10.84 -6.71
C ILE A 697 -10.68 -9.91 -5.50
N ALA A 698 -11.81 -9.25 -5.20
CA ALA A 698 -11.97 -8.40 -4.03
C ALA A 698 -12.32 -9.24 -2.79
N ASN A 699 -11.37 -10.09 -2.37
CA ASN A 699 -11.48 -11.05 -1.26
C ASN A 699 -11.99 -10.44 0.05
N PHE A 700 -11.80 -9.14 0.25
CA PHE A 700 -12.39 -8.39 1.36
C PHE A 700 -13.91 -8.58 1.49
N PHE A 701 -14.61 -8.58 0.34
CA PHE A 701 -16.06 -8.80 0.24
C PHE A 701 -16.38 -10.23 -0.17
N SER A 702 -15.71 -10.73 -1.22
CA SER A 702 -16.02 -12.05 -1.81
C SER A 702 -15.57 -13.21 -0.93
N GLY A 703 -14.53 -13.03 -0.12
CA GLY A 703 -13.98 -14.05 0.76
C GLY A 703 -14.83 -14.32 2.00
N MET A 704 -15.79 -13.44 2.33
CA MET A 704 -16.70 -13.60 3.48
C MET A 704 -15.92 -13.81 4.80
N TRP A 705 -15.88 -15.06 5.28
CA TRP A 705 -15.18 -15.47 6.50
C TRP A 705 -13.66 -15.66 6.31
N GLU A 706 -13.18 -15.73 5.06
CA GLU A 706 -11.75 -15.82 4.75
C GLU A 706 -11.06 -14.45 4.89
N THR A 707 -9.91 -14.44 5.54
CA THR A 707 -9.18 -13.21 5.90
C THR A 707 -7.69 -13.25 5.59
N SER A 708 -7.24 -14.31 4.91
CA SER A 708 -5.88 -14.41 4.42
C SER A 708 -5.57 -13.33 3.37
N PRO A 709 -4.41 -12.66 3.46
CA PRO A 709 -3.97 -11.69 2.47
C PRO A 709 -3.77 -12.33 1.09
N HIS A 710 -4.25 -11.66 0.05
CA HIS A 710 -3.96 -12.01 -1.34
C HIS A 710 -2.99 -11.00 -1.97
N SER A 711 -2.39 -11.36 -3.11
CA SER A 711 -1.53 -10.42 -3.84
C SER A 711 -2.35 -9.24 -4.37
N LEU A 712 -1.79 -8.03 -4.26
CA LEU A 712 -2.32 -6.81 -4.88
C LEU A 712 -1.97 -6.72 -6.37
N ARG A 713 -0.77 -7.19 -6.70
CA ARG A 713 -0.13 -7.03 -8.01
C ARG A 713 0.04 -8.35 -8.70
N GLU A 714 0.22 -8.30 -10.01
CA GLU A 714 0.62 -9.48 -10.78
C GLU A 714 2.03 -9.93 -10.40
N PRO A 715 2.36 -11.23 -10.50
CA PRO A 715 3.73 -11.70 -10.27
C PRO A 715 4.70 -10.99 -11.22
N GLY A 716 5.68 -10.27 -10.64
CA GLY A 716 6.72 -9.62 -11.41
C GLY A 716 7.80 -10.58 -11.92
N TYR A 717 8.69 -10.06 -12.77
CA TYR A 717 9.85 -10.80 -13.29
C TYR A 717 11.06 -10.75 -12.35
N THR A 718 10.99 -9.99 -11.26
CA THR A 718 12.07 -9.80 -10.29
C THR A 718 11.66 -10.21 -8.88
N VAL A 719 12.64 -10.56 -8.06
CA VAL A 719 12.49 -10.87 -6.64
C VAL A 719 13.54 -10.11 -5.83
N PRO A 720 13.21 -9.57 -4.65
CA PRO A 720 14.20 -9.00 -3.75
C PRO A 720 15.14 -10.08 -3.24
N VAL A 721 16.43 -9.78 -3.23
CA VAL A 721 17.49 -10.64 -2.66
C VAL A 721 18.44 -9.80 -1.80
N LEU A 722 19.10 -10.45 -0.86
CA LEU A 722 20.19 -9.86 -0.07
C LEU A 722 21.53 -10.46 -0.52
N LEU A 723 22.63 -9.71 -0.38
CA LEU A 723 23.96 -10.27 -0.59
C LEU A 723 24.44 -10.95 0.69
N GLU A 724 25.01 -12.15 0.56
CA GLU A 724 25.60 -12.89 1.69
C GLU A 724 26.66 -12.07 2.42
N SER A 725 27.48 -11.31 1.69
CA SER A 725 28.50 -10.41 2.24
C SER A 725 27.91 -9.37 3.20
N ASP A 726 26.75 -8.82 2.87
CA ASP A 726 26.10 -7.76 3.65
C ASP A 726 25.53 -8.35 4.94
N VAL A 727 24.87 -9.51 4.82
CA VAL A 727 24.31 -10.23 5.98
C VAL A 727 25.44 -10.68 6.92
N PHE A 728 26.55 -11.16 6.38
CA PHE A 728 27.71 -11.55 7.17
C PHE A 728 28.34 -10.36 7.89
N ALA A 729 28.52 -9.22 7.21
CA ALA A 729 29.05 -8.00 7.81
C ALA A 729 28.15 -7.52 8.97
N TYR A 730 26.83 -7.51 8.78
CA TYR A 730 25.88 -7.13 9.83
C TYR A 730 25.98 -8.05 11.06
N ARG A 731 26.01 -9.37 10.85
CA ARG A 731 26.12 -10.35 11.95
C ARG A 731 27.43 -10.20 12.71
N ARG A 732 28.54 -9.93 12.00
CA ARG A 732 29.86 -9.72 12.62
C ARG A 732 29.86 -8.49 13.53
N GLU A 733 29.21 -7.41 13.11
CA GLU A 733 29.16 -6.15 13.86
C GLU A 733 28.14 -6.20 15.03
N ASN A 734 27.00 -6.85 14.84
CA ASN A 734 25.86 -6.76 15.77
C ASN A 734 25.63 -8.03 16.61
N GLY A 735 26.27 -9.15 16.28
CA GLY A 735 26.09 -10.45 16.97
C GLY A 735 24.68 -11.06 16.83
N LYS A 736 23.83 -10.53 15.94
CA LYS A 736 22.43 -10.94 15.77
C LYS A 736 22.00 -10.92 14.30
N GLU A 737 20.86 -11.57 14.02
CA GLU A 737 20.23 -11.52 12.70
C GLU A 737 19.75 -10.11 12.32
N PRO A 738 19.82 -9.73 11.03
CA PRO A 738 19.27 -8.47 10.56
C PRO A 738 17.80 -8.26 10.93
N HIS A 739 17.50 -7.04 11.37
CA HIS A 739 16.13 -6.58 11.60
C HIS A 739 15.48 -6.13 10.28
N ARG A 740 14.17 -5.86 10.29
CA ARG A 740 13.40 -5.62 9.05
C ARG A 740 13.83 -4.38 8.28
N ASP A 741 14.17 -3.30 8.96
CA ASP A 741 14.52 -2.04 8.29
C ASP A 741 15.87 -2.14 7.58
N TRP A 742 16.88 -2.72 8.24
CA TRP A 742 18.15 -3.07 7.58
C TRP A 742 17.94 -3.93 6.33
N ILE A 743 17.07 -4.96 6.40
CA ILE A 743 16.77 -5.80 5.22
C ILE A 743 16.20 -4.95 4.08
N ARG A 744 15.23 -4.08 4.37
CA ARG A 744 14.60 -3.20 3.36
C ARG A 744 15.60 -2.27 2.69
N GLU A 745 16.61 -1.80 3.41
CA GLU A 745 17.69 -0.95 2.89
C GLU A 745 18.63 -1.70 1.95
N HIS A 746 18.92 -2.97 2.24
CA HIS A 746 19.95 -3.77 1.55
C HIS A 746 19.38 -4.70 0.47
N GLU A 747 18.06 -4.79 0.35
CA GLU A 747 17.39 -5.54 -0.73
C GLU A 747 17.75 -5.00 -2.12
N ILE A 748 18.04 -5.92 -3.04
CA ILE A 748 18.30 -5.68 -4.45
C ILE A 748 17.24 -6.44 -5.28
N GLN A 749 16.65 -5.80 -6.29
CA GLN A 749 15.73 -6.49 -7.20
C GLN A 749 16.51 -7.25 -8.26
N MET A 750 16.29 -8.57 -8.37
CA MET A 750 16.96 -9.41 -9.38
C MET A 750 15.97 -10.21 -10.21
N PRO A 751 16.22 -10.43 -11.51
CA PRO A 751 15.40 -11.32 -12.34
C PRO A 751 15.27 -12.71 -11.71
N ILE A 752 14.08 -13.29 -11.75
CA ILE A 752 13.82 -14.60 -11.16
C ILE A 752 14.62 -15.67 -11.93
N ARG A 753 15.52 -16.37 -11.22
CA ARG A 753 16.17 -17.62 -11.67
C ARG A 753 15.77 -18.77 -10.74
N LYS A 754 15.70 -20.00 -11.27
CA LYS A 754 15.29 -21.19 -10.49
C LYS A 754 16.15 -21.42 -9.26
N GLU A 755 17.44 -21.10 -9.34
CA GLU A 755 18.40 -21.20 -8.23
C GLU A 755 18.04 -20.35 -7.00
N ILE A 756 17.37 -19.21 -7.17
CA ILE A 756 16.97 -18.32 -6.06
C ILE A 756 16.09 -19.06 -5.05
N PHE A 757 15.23 -19.96 -5.52
CA PHE A 757 14.31 -20.70 -4.64
C PHE A 757 15.02 -21.70 -3.73
N LEU A 758 16.29 -22.02 -4.02
CA LEU A 758 17.14 -22.91 -3.22
C LEU A 758 18.03 -22.14 -2.23
N TRP A 759 18.11 -20.82 -2.35
CA TRP A 759 18.96 -20.01 -1.48
C TRP A 759 18.42 -19.96 -0.05
N GLN A 760 19.35 -19.85 0.90
CA GLN A 760 19.03 -19.62 2.31
C GLN A 760 18.23 -18.32 2.45
N LYS A 761 17.30 -18.29 3.42
CA LYS A 761 16.41 -17.14 3.61
C LYS A 761 16.63 -16.50 4.97
N VAL A 762 16.75 -15.18 4.98
CA VAL A 762 16.72 -14.37 6.21
C VAL A 762 15.38 -13.66 6.26
N ARG A 763 14.56 -14.00 7.27
CA ARG A 763 13.19 -13.48 7.44
C ARG A 763 12.31 -13.60 6.18
N GLY A 764 12.55 -14.62 5.36
CA GLY A 764 11.81 -14.91 4.13
C GLY A 764 12.44 -14.36 2.85
N ILE A 765 13.46 -13.50 2.94
CA ILE A 765 14.16 -12.96 1.77
C ILE A 765 15.35 -13.87 1.41
N PRO A 766 15.47 -14.33 0.15
CA PRO A 766 16.61 -15.11 -0.32
C PRO A 766 17.93 -14.35 -0.19
N VAL A 767 18.98 -15.04 0.26
CA VAL A 767 20.35 -14.52 0.37
C VAL A 767 21.19 -15.11 -0.75
N ALA A 768 21.66 -14.26 -1.66
CA ALA A 768 22.52 -14.62 -2.76
C ALA A 768 23.88 -15.09 -2.25
N PRO A 769 24.29 -16.34 -2.53
CA PRO A 769 25.60 -16.85 -2.16
C PRO A 769 26.73 -16.00 -2.76
N THR A 770 27.87 -15.97 -2.07
CA THR A 770 29.07 -15.30 -2.55
C THR A 770 29.42 -15.76 -3.97
N GLY A 771 29.54 -14.80 -4.89
CA GLY A 771 29.84 -15.07 -6.30
C GLY A 771 28.62 -15.33 -7.18
N ALA A 772 27.39 -15.43 -6.68
CA ALA A 772 26.20 -15.54 -7.53
C ALA A 772 25.78 -14.19 -8.15
N ILE A 773 25.97 -13.10 -7.39
CA ILE A 773 25.66 -11.74 -7.80
C ILE A 773 26.91 -10.89 -7.58
N GLN A 774 27.30 -10.12 -8.60
CA GLN A 774 28.30 -9.08 -8.49
C GLN A 774 27.60 -7.75 -8.24
N TYR A 775 28.12 -6.97 -7.29
CA TYR A 775 27.58 -5.66 -6.95
C TYR A 775 28.65 -4.59 -7.09
N ASN A 776 28.43 -3.64 -7.99
CA ASN A 776 29.33 -2.52 -8.25
C ASN A 776 28.64 -1.20 -7.88
N PHE A 777 29.04 -0.63 -6.74
CA PHE A 777 28.63 0.70 -6.32
C PHE A 777 29.65 1.25 -5.31
N ASP A 778 30.18 2.42 -5.60
CA ASP A 778 31.00 3.21 -4.70
C ASP A 778 30.12 4.23 -3.98
N VAL A 779 29.99 4.05 -2.67
CA VAL A 779 29.16 4.89 -1.80
C VAL A 779 29.71 6.31 -1.70
N MET A 780 31.03 6.52 -1.80
CA MET A 780 31.65 7.84 -1.65
C MET A 780 31.41 8.73 -2.87
N THR A 781 31.39 8.14 -4.06
CA THR A 781 31.16 8.87 -5.32
C THR A 781 29.72 8.76 -5.82
N SER A 782 28.92 7.89 -5.19
CA SER A 782 27.59 7.46 -5.65
C SER A 782 27.61 7.06 -7.13
N ARG A 783 28.67 6.32 -7.55
CA ARG A 783 28.85 5.83 -8.92
C ARG A 783 28.95 4.30 -8.93
N GLY A 784 28.52 3.70 -10.03
CA GLY A 784 28.58 2.26 -10.25
C GLY A 784 27.52 1.77 -11.22
N GLU A 785 27.38 0.47 -11.36
CA GLU A 785 26.42 -0.16 -12.29
C GLU A 785 25.33 -0.95 -11.55
N GLY A 786 25.47 -1.11 -10.23
CA GLY A 786 24.56 -1.90 -9.42
C GLY A 786 24.85 -3.40 -9.53
N ALA A 787 23.79 -4.20 -9.49
CA ALA A 787 23.88 -5.65 -9.41
C ALA A 787 23.76 -6.34 -10.77
N THR A 788 24.66 -7.28 -11.03
CA THR A 788 24.63 -8.19 -12.17
C THR A 788 24.65 -9.63 -11.69
N TRP A 789 24.03 -10.51 -12.48
CA TRP A 789 24.26 -11.94 -12.32
C TRP A 789 25.71 -12.24 -12.69
N SER A 790 26.40 -13.02 -11.87
CA SER A 790 27.69 -13.58 -12.29
C SER A 790 27.48 -14.50 -13.49
N ILE A 791 28.33 -14.34 -14.49
CA ILE A 791 28.42 -15.29 -15.60
C ILE A 791 29.24 -16.46 -15.04
N ASN A 792 28.57 -17.59 -14.78
CA ASN A 792 29.25 -18.86 -14.57
C ASN A 792 29.72 -19.43 -15.91
#